data_AF-A0AA92U118-F1
#
_entry.id   AF-A0AA92U118-F1
#
_cell.length_a   1.000
_cell.length_b   1.000
_cell.length_c   1.000
_cell.angle_alpha   90.00
_cell.angle_beta   90.00
_cell.angle_gamma   90.00
#
_symmetry.space_group_name_H-M   'P 1'
#
loop_
_entity.id
_entity.type
_entity.pdbx_description
1 polymer ?
#
loop_
_entity_poly.entity_id
_entity_poly.type
_entity_poly.pdbx_seq_one_letter_code
_entity_poly.pdbx_strand_id
1 'polypeptide(L)'
;MVENFRGILHSDLSFDELELKLSKKFEPILSDSKKEPKIRPFLFKKEIIGKTRVAEIGRMLKSLFAYKLYYLVLAINFVLLMVFLFTSGKEYLTLDNVNLMTIVVVYVAILLSTLFHEFGHASACCYYNLPPGAIGVCVYLNMLVFYADVSNVWHLSRDKRIVVNLGGVYFQMILLIPLYIAYYITHSDLLAYLLLSFNLNFIVVLNPFFKFDGYWILSDLLGVPNLRKRGIEYIMYCIKQIFGKCVGEKPYFMYYSKATRYVSIVYSIVSIVFIGFVLLYWMPMFTWHFVLNTPHWYQQVLFYISSGEVNWKFISYLIPQLLFMACIAITYFSIFKMFTMQLMANIRYINYKKIMVGAVMLLAVVPNADAQQQGDSLGLAMEDSTFTLSTVVVKADKVIKKNDGITIIPQKGQLRLSTDGFDVIYGIMIPGLDVDRQKGSVTRLGQDVAVYINGEKANNAELRNIKPSSILRIDYIDIPSGKFINNPISLNIITRSGTNGAYYAFDDTQYIGYMRNTFNTTAQWNIEHTKVSLFAGNDLSNFGNAGSHEREVYTFPGRSVLRATDILDNRNKNNNQYLQFDVARSASTYNMGVKVSVVRDEKPSQEVSGRVFIDDSGDKAARFSSEGSSSRSFYPEVNAFGNIVLGKGQMLSANVDFSYGDNRYNDDIKEEGYRFFSNVNEDIWQLKNFVSYSKMVKSQKFSVVVKDNYTRSNVRYMGSVALDQHFYSNEGMVQTGYMNNFCKRLMLNLQAGASWLLYRLEGAKKTSKVLPRSSVTLRYTPFEHHAFTLNANVGNNFPTLNTFNQVSLGKNPFLLHRGNAEQDITRIYNIGLAYNAFLKNFNCQLMLINNTYIHLAVPRYVVEDDVMISTYTSDTDLHQYLAVFFGTWNITGSLALKSELAYIHNDFNGYLDKSKDTWRMRLDATYTYKNLMFNIYGKIKECCLENTGIEENDFFRWGTTVRYNLGRWLVEIGANNLFTPRNYLNSNYSDANYGYARSIFSKMEQANAYLKVAWRLNVGKKVNPDSNNSSRIYPSSIMK
;
A
#
# COMPACT_ATOMS: atom_id res chain seq x y z
N MET A 1 -0.73 -40.94 -28.87
CA MET A 1 0.28 -39.86 -28.98
C MET A 1 1.71 -40.39 -28.84
N VAL A 2 1.96 -41.31 -27.89
CA VAL A 2 3.28 -41.94 -27.66
C VAL A 2 3.72 -42.88 -28.81
N GLU A 3 2.82 -43.66 -29.41
CA GLU A 3 3.16 -44.51 -30.57
C GLU A 3 3.56 -43.72 -31.82
N ASN A 4 3.02 -42.51 -32.00
CA ASN A 4 3.36 -41.64 -33.12
C ASN A 4 4.76 -40.99 -33.01
N PHE A 5 5.37 -40.99 -31.82
CA PHE A 5 6.71 -40.44 -31.58
C PHE A 5 7.82 -41.46 -31.84
N ARG A 6 7.55 -42.75 -31.61
CA ARG A 6 8.54 -43.83 -31.84
C ARG A 6 9.00 -43.89 -33.29
N GLY A 7 8.12 -43.66 -34.26
CA GLY A 7 8.47 -43.70 -35.68
C GLY A 7 9.39 -42.55 -36.17
N ILE A 8 9.48 -41.44 -35.44
CA ILE A 8 10.33 -40.28 -35.80
C ILE A 8 11.70 -40.38 -35.14
N LEU A 9 11.78 -40.98 -33.95
CA LEU A 9 13.02 -41.17 -33.19
C LEU A 9 13.90 -42.33 -33.72
N HIS A 10 13.36 -43.21 -34.56
CA HIS A 10 14.10 -44.33 -35.16
C HIS A 10 14.64 -44.07 -36.58
N SER A 11 14.51 -42.84 -37.10
CA SER A 11 15.05 -42.48 -38.42
C SER A 11 16.20 -41.48 -38.26
N ASP A 12 17.35 -41.78 -38.88
CA ASP A 12 18.51 -40.88 -38.98
C ASP A 12 18.16 -39.62 -39.77
N LEU A 13 17.61 -38.62 -39.09
CA LEU A 13 17.24 -37.32 -39.67
C LEU A 13 18.14 -36.22 -39.13
N SER A 14 18.50 -35.27 -40.00
CA SER A 14 19.21 -34.06 -39.60
C SER A 14 18.35 -33.17 -38.69
N PHE A 15 18.98 -32.35 -37.84
CA PHE A 15 18.28 -31.49 -36.87
C PHE A 15 17.25 -30.56 -37.55
N ASP A 16 17.61 -30.00 -38.71
CA ASP A 16 16.74 -29.10 -39.48
C ASP A 16 15.53 -29.84 -40.08
N GLU A 17 15.68 -31.09 -40.52
CA GLU A 17 14.56 -31.91 -41.00
C GLU A 17 13.63 -32.37 -39.87
N LEU A 18 14.20 -32.66 -38.69
CA LEU A 18 13.44 -33.04 -37.51
C LEU A 18 12.59 -31.85 -37.02
N GLU A 19 13.17 -30.63 -37.00
CA GLU A 19 12.47 -29.39 -36.69
C GLU A 19 11.36 -29.08 -37.71
N LEU A 20 11.62 -29.30 -39.01
CA LEU A 20 10.63 -29.05 -40.07
C LEU A 20 9.47 -30.06 -40.06
N LYS A 21 9.73 -31.34 -39.78
CA LYS A 21 8.68 -32.38 -39.66
C LYS A 21 7.86 -32.21 -38.39
N LEU A 22 8.51 -31.87 -37.27
CA LEU A 22 7.81 -31.60 -36.01
C LEU A 22 6.97 -30.32 -36.14
N SER A 23 7.51 -29.24 -36.70
CA SER A 23 6.74 -28.00 -36.88
C SER A 23 5.50 -28.19 -37.76
N LYS A 24 5.59 -28.91 -38.90
CA LYS A 24 4.43 -29.25 -39.75
C LYS A 24 3.38 -30.12 -39.05
N LYS A 25 3.78 -31.07 -38.20
CA LYS A 25 2.84 -31.94 -37.45
C LYS A 25 2.23 -31.26 -36.23
N PHE A 26 2.91 -30.29 -35.62
CA PHE A 26 2.42 -29.52 -34.49
C PHE A 26 1.63 -28.27 -34.90
N GLU A 27 1.74 -27.82 -36.16
CA GLU A 27 0.99 -26.69 -36.69
C GLU A 27 -0.54 -26.80 -36.51
N PRO A 28 -1.20 -27.96 -36.73
CA PRO A 28 -2.63 -28.13 -36.49
C PRO A 28 -2.99 -28.02 -35.01
N ILE A 29 -2.14 -28.54 -34.11
CA ILE A 29 -2.37 -28.56 -32.66
C ILE A 29 -2.14 -27.16 -32.06
N LEU A 30 -1.13 -26.45 -32.57
CA LEU A 30 -0.86 -25.05 -32.21
C LEU A 30 -1.88 -24.09 -32.81
N SER A 31 -2.54 -24.44 -33.91
CA SER A 31 -3.60 -23.62 -34.53
C SER A 31 -4.86 -23.49 -33.65
N ASP A 32 -5.16 -24.48 -32.81
CA ASP A 32 -6.25 -24.37 -31.83
C ASP A 32 -5.93 -23.36 -30.71
N SER A 33 -4.64 -23.10 -30.45
CA SER A 33 -4.18 -22.03 -29.54
C SER A 33 -4.16 -20.64 -30.17
N LYS A 34 -4.35 -20.53 -31.51
CA LYS A 34 -4.47 -19.26 -32.25
C LYS A 34 -5.86 -18.60 -32.13
N LYS A 35 -6.77 -19.09 -31.30
CA LYS A 35 -8.00 -18.33 -31.01
C LYS A 35 -7.62 -17.10 -30.19
N GLU A 36 -7.21 -16.04 -30.90
CA GLU A 36 -7.12 -14.69 -30.34
C GLU A 36 -8.38 -14.45 -29.52
N PRO A 37 -8.25 -13.95 -28.27
CA PRO A 37 -9.43 -13.60 -27.49
C PRO A 37 -10.26 -12.63 -28.35
N LYS A 38 -11.49 -13.01 -28.69
CA LYS A 38 -12.41 -12.13 -29.44
C LYS A 38 -12.58 -10.86 -28.63
N ILE A 39 -11.85 -9.80 -28.98
CA ILE A 39 -11.98 -8.48 -28.38
C ILE A 39 -13.43 -8.06 -28.62
N ARG A 40 -14.25 -8.09 -27.57
CA ARG A 40 -15.62 -7.60 -27.65
C ARG A 40 -15.53 -6.07 -27.68
N PRO A 41 -15.95 -5.39 -28.75
CA PRO A 41 -15.82 -3.94 -28.86
C PRO A 41 -16.73 -3.16 -27.91
N PHE A 42 -17.65 -3.85 -27.22
CA PHE A 42 -18.63 -3.27 -26.29
C PHE A 42 -18.32 -3.72 -24.86
N LEU A 43 -18.33 -2.76 -23.91
CA LEU A 43 -18.01 -3.01 -22.50
C LEU A 43 -19.12 -3.78 -21.78
N PHE A 44 -20.36 -3.48 -22.15
CA PHE A 44 -21.58 -4.12 -21.72
C PHE A 44 -22.54 -4.15 -22.92
N LYS A 45 -23.29 -5.25 -23.11
CA LYS A 45 -24.28 -5.40 -24.17
C LYS A 45 -25.45 -6.20 -23.60
N LYS A 46 -26.66 -5.63 -23.63
CA LYS A 46 -27.90 -6.30 -23.20
C LYS A 46 -29.01 -6.02 -24.21
N GLU A 47 -29.68 -7.06 -24.65
CA GLU A 47 -30.87 -6.94 -25.50
C GLU A 47 -32.07 -6.48 -24.66
N ILE A 48 -32.84 -5.52 -25.18
CA ILE A 48 -34.03 -4.97 -24.52
C ILE A 48 -35.29 -5.41 -25.27
N ILE A 49 -35.28 -5.33 -26.59
CA ILE A 49 -36.41 -5.70 -27.44
C ILE A 49 -35.98 -6.82 -28.37
N GLY A 50 -36.64 -7.97 -28.24
CA GLY A 50 -36.34 -9.16 -29.05
C GLY A 50 -36.66 -8.98 -30.53
N LYS A 51 -35.93 -9.69 -31.38
CA LYS A 51 -36.00 -9.62 -32.86
C LYS A 51 -37.42 -9.66 -33.45
N THR A 52 -38.33 -10.47 -32.88
CA THR A 52 -39.69 -10.64 -33.41
C THR A 52 -40.51 -9.36 -33.29
N ARG A 53 -40.50 -8.72 -32.11
CA ARG A 53 -41.20 -7.45 -31.87
C ARG A 53 -40.60 -6.30 -32.68
N VAL A 54 -39.27 -6.26 -32.80
CA VAL A 54 -38.58 -5.26 -33.65
C VAL A 54 -39.01 -5.42 -35.11
N ALA A 55 -39.12 -6.64 -35.62
CA ALA A 55 -39.56 -6.90 -36.98
C ALA A 55 -41.05 -6.61 -37.22
N GLU A 56 -41.93 -6.79 -36.24
CA GLU A 56 -43.34 -6.37 -36.30
C GLU A 56 -43.47 -4.86 -36.42
N ILE A 57 -42.86 -4.12 -35.47
CA ILE A 57 -42.87 -2.65 -35.46
C ILE A 57 -42.19 -2.09 -36.72
N GLY A 58 -41.04 -2.66 -37.10
CA GLY A 58 -40.30 -2.26 -38.29
C GLY A 58 -41.12 -2.42 -39.58
N ARG A 59 -41.92 -3.48 -39.70
CA ARG A 59 -42.83 -3.71 -40.83
C ARG A 59 -43.99 -2.72 -40.87
N MET A 60 -44.55 -2.34 -39.72
CA MET A 60 -45.61 -1.33 -39.65
C MET A 60 -45.13 0.05 -40.14
N LEU A 61 -43.88 0.40 -39.81
CA LEU A 61 -43.30 1.71 -40.10
C LEU A 61 -42.55 1.77 -41.44
N LYS A 62 -42.51 0.68 -42.22
CA LYS A 62 -41.74 0.61 -43.49
C LYS A 62 -42.22 1.62 -44.54
N SER A 63 -43.51 1.99 -44.53
CA SER A 63 -44.09 2.94 -45.49
C SER A 63 -43.49 4.35 -45.36
N LEU A 64 -42.91 4.69 -44.21
CA LEU A 64 -42.27 5.98 -43.96
C LEU A 64 -41.01 6.20 -44.80
N PHE A 65 -40.44 5.14 -45.40
CA PHE A 65 -39.27 5.21 -46.29
C PHE A 65 -39.63 5.37 -47.78
N ALA A 66 -40.88 5.66 -48.12
CA ALA A 66 -41.23 6.01 -49.49
C ALA A 66 -40.44 7.25 -49.94
N TYR A 67 -39.79 7.19 -51.11
CA TYR A 67 -38.81 8.20 -51.54
C TYR A 67 -39.37 9.65 -51.54
N LYS A 68 -40.64 9.84 -51.92
CA LYS A 68 -41.30 11.17 -51.90
C LYS A 68 -41.43 11.73 -50.48
N LEU A 69 -41.76 10.88 -49.52
CA LEU A 69 -41.95 11.27 -48.12
C LEU A 69 -40.61 11.57 -47.44
N TYR A 70 -39.57 10.78 -47.76
CA TYR A 70 -38.22 10.97 -47.21
C TYR A 70 -37.65 12.36 -47.50
N TYR A 71 -37.64 12.78 -48.78
CA TYR A 71 -37.12 14.11 -49.15
C TYR A 71 -37.99 15.25 -48.63
N LEU A 72 -39.30 15.05 -48.52
CA LEU A 72 -40.23 16.04 -47.96
C LEU A 72 -39.91 16.31 -46.47
N VAL A 73 -39.74 15.27 -45.66
CA VAL A 73 -39.40 15.38 -44.24
C VAL A 73 -38.04 16.06 -44.05
N LEU A 74 -37.05 15.77 -44.90
CA LEU A 74 -35.73 16.39 -44.86
C LEU A 74 -35.83 17.91 -45.16
N ALA A 75 -36.56 18.28 -46.22
CA ALA A 75 -36.74 19.68 -46.60
C ALA A 75 -37.47 20.48 -45.50
N ILE A 76 -38.54 19.93 -44.93
CA ILE A 76 -39.28 20.56 -43.83
C ILE A 76 -38.38 20.77 -42.61
N ASN A 77 -37.64 19.74 -42.18
CA ASN A 77 -36.75 19.87 -41.03
C ASN A 77 -35.62 20.88 -41.27
N PHE A 78 -35.06 20.94 -42.48
CA PHE A 78 -34.04 21.93 -42.82
C PHE A 78 -34.56 23.35 -42.68
N VAL A 79 -35.76 23.63 -43.21
CA VAL A 79 -36.41 24.95 -43.08
C VAL A 79 -36.69 25.26 -41.60
N LEU A 80 -37.31 24.33 -40.86
CA LEU A 80 -37.63 24.53 -39.44
C LEU A 80 -36.40 24.76 -38.57
N LEU A 81 -35.30 24.04 -38.82
CA LEU A 81 -34.02 24.23 -38.14
C LEU A 81 -33.43 25.61 -38.43
N MET A 82 -33.44 26.05 -39.69
CA MET A 82 -32.94 27.38 -40.05
C MET A 82 -33.75 28.47 -39.36
N VAL A 83 -35.09 28.39 -39.41
CA VAL A 83 -35.95 29.35 -38.70
C VAL A 83 -35.61 29.36 -37.21
N PHE A 84 -35.54 28.20 -36.55
CA PHE A 84 -35.23 28.10 -35.13
C PHE A 84 -33.88 28.71 -34.75
N LEU A 85 -32.82 28.44 -35.51
CA LEU A 85 -31.48 28.96 -35.24
C LEU A 85 -31.38 30.48 -35.45
N PHE A 86 -32.10 31.04 -36.42
CA PHE A 86 -32.07 32.47 -36.70
C PHE A 86 -32.99 33.30 -35.79
N THR A 87 -34.10 32.74 -35.29
CA THR A 87 -35.04 33.47 -34.42
C THR A 87 -34.69 33.35 -32.94
N SER A 88 -34.40 32.14 -32.45
CA SER A 88 -34.42 31.86 -31.01
C SER A 88 -33.20 31.07 -30.52
N GLY A 89 -32.52 30.33 -31.39
CA GLY A 89 -31.46 29.39 -31.01
C GLY A 89 -30.24 30.03 -30.33
N LYS A 90 -29.98 31.32 -30.56
CA LYS A 90 -28.85 32.03 -29.95
C LYS A 90 -29.03 32.25 -28.44
N GLU A 91 -30.26 32.47 -27.98
CA GLU A 91 -30.56 32.78 -26.57
C GLU A 91 -30.41 31.54 -25.69
N TYR A 92 -30.66 30.35 -26.22
CA TYR A 92 -30.62 29.09 -25.47
C TYR A 92 -29.23 28.43 -25.41
N LEU A 93 -28.21 29.03 -26.05
CA LEU A 93 -26.83 28.52 -26.04
C LEU A 93 -26.07 28.82 -24.73
N THR A 94 -26.48 29.84 -23.96
CA THR A 94 -25.73 30.27 -22.76
C THR A 94 -26.14 29.56 -21.46
N LEU A 95 -27.15 28.68 -21.47
CA LEU A 95 -27.60 27.82 -20.34
C LEU A 95 -27.89 28.55 -19.01
N ASP A 96 -28.05 29.88 -19.00
CA ASP A 96 -28.13 30.67 -17.76
C ASP A 96 -29.37 30.38 -16.88
N ASN A 97 -30.46 29.88 -17.49
CA ASN A 97 -31.77 29.69 -16.85
C ASN A 97 -32.23 28.23 -16.72
N VAL A 98 -31.32 27.25 -16.73
CA VAL A 98 -31.71 25.82 -16.73
C VAL A 98 -31.93 25.27 -15.31
N ASN A 99 -33.15 24.82 -15.00
CA ASN A 99 -33.49 24.11 -13.77
C ASN A 99 -33.19 22.59 -13.87
N LEU A 100 -32.98 21.92 -12.72
CA LEU A 100 -32.74 20.47 -12.62
C LEU A 100 -33.81 19.65 -13.35
N MET A 101 -35.09 20.00 -13.17
CA MET A 101 -36.20 19.30 -13.81
C MET A 101 -36.10 19.34 -15.34
N THR A 102 -35.71 20.49 -15.90
CA THR A 102 -35.47 20.66 -17.33
C THR A 102 -34.37 19.72 -17.82
N ILE A 103 -33.24 19.62 -17.07
CA ILE A 103 -32.13 18.72 -17.43
C ILE A 103 -32.55 17.26 -17.40
N VAL A 104 -33.27 16.84 -16.36
CA VAL A 104 -33.72 15.44 -16.23
C VAL A 104 -34.68 15.08 -17.37
N VAL A 105 -35.64 15.95 -17.67
CA VAL A 105 -36.59 15.73 -18.77
C VAL A 105 -35.88 15.68 -20.12
N VAL A 106 -34.95 16.61 -20.38
CA VAL A 106 -34.15 16.62 -21.61
C VAL A 106 -33.33 15.33 -21.75
N TYR A 107 -32.69 14.87 -20.68
CA TYR A 107 -31.89 13.65 -20.71
C TYR A 107 -32.74 12.39 -20.98
N VAL A 108 -33.89 12.26 -20.31
CA VAL A 108 -34.83 11.15 -20.55
C VAL A 108 -35.37 11.19 -21.97
N ALA A 109 -35.70 12.38 -22.49
CA ALA A 109 -36.16 12.56 -23.85
C ALA A 109 -35.10 12.18 -24.89
N ILE A 110 -33.81 12.48 -24.64
CA ILE A 110 -32.70 12.04 -25.50
C ILE A 110 -32.65 10.52 -25.54
N LEU A 111 -32.74 9.83 -24.39
CA LEU A 111 -32.73 8.36 -24.35
C LEU A 111 -33.90 7.76 -25.14
N LEU A 112 -35.11 8.29 -24.97
CA LEU A 112 -36.29 7.84 -25.72
C LEU A 112 -36.15 8.12 -27.23
N SER A 113 -35.59 9.28 -27.60
CA SER A 113 -35.29 9.63 -28.99
C SER A 113 -34.26 8.70 -29.60
N THR A 114 -33.22 8.30 -28.87
CA THR A 114 -32.24 7.30 -29.33
C THR A 114 -32.85 5.89 -29.46
N LEU A 115 -33.83 5.53 -28.64
CA LEU A 115 -34.56 4.28 -28.85
C LEU A 115 -35.42 4.36 -30.14
N PHE A 116 -36.07 5.50 -30.38
CA PHE A 116 -36.84 5.73 -31.61
C PHE A 116 -35.94 5.75 -32.86
N HIS A 117 -34.74 6.28 -32.75
CA HIS A 117 -33.69 6.23 -33.76
C HIS A 117 -33.38 4.78 -34.18
N GLU A 118 -33.20 3.85 -33.24
CA GLU A 118 -32.94 2.44 -33.58
C GLU A 118 -34.06 1.77 -34.38
N PHE A 119 -35.32 2.17 -34.14
CA PHE A 119 -36.44 1.70 -34.95
C PHE A 119 -36.35 2.18 -36.40
N GLY A 120 -35.74 3.34 -36.65
CA GLY A 120 -35.48 3.83 -38.01
C GLY A 120 -34.59 2.88 -38.82
N HIS A 121 -33.51 2.38 -38.23
CA HIS A 121 -32.66 1.37 -38.89
C HIS A 121 -33.40 0.05 -39.13
N ALA A 122 -34.19 -0.40 -38.15
CA ALA A 122 -34.99 -1.63 -38.28
C ALA A 122 -36.07 -1.51 -39.36
N SER A 123 -36.74 -0.36 -39.45
CA SER A 123 -37.75 -0.06 -40.47
C SER A 123 -37.14 0.04 -41.87
N ALA A 124 -35.95 0.63 -42.01
CA ALA A 124 -35.23 0.67 -43.29
C ALA A 124 -34.83 -0.74 -43.76
N CYS A 125 -34.44 -1.64 -42.84
CA CYS A 125 -34.21 -3.05 -43.17
C CYS A 125 -35.47 -3.74 -43.70
N CYS A 126 -36.60 -3.54 -43.02
CA CYS A 126 -37.90 -4.08 -43.43
C CYS A 126 -38.38 -3.52 -44.78
N TYR A 127 -38.06 -2.26 -45.10
CA TYR A 127 -38.38 -1.64 -46.39
C TYR A 127 -37.69 -2.35 -47.57
N TYR A 128 -36.46 -2.81 -47.37
CA TYR A 128 -35.72 -3.63 -48.35
C TYR A 128 -35.98 -5.14 -48.21
N ASN A 129 -37.05 -5.55 -47.54
CA ASN A 129 -37.45 -6.95 -47.33
C ASN A 129 -36.40 -7.81 -46.60
N LEU A 130 -35.60 -7.22 -45.71
CA LEU A 130 -34.66 -7.95 -44.85
C LEU A 130 -35.15 -7.98 -43.40
N PRO A 131 -34.98 -9.11 -42.68
CA PRO A 131 -35.36 -9.20 -41.28
C PRO A 131 -34.37 -8.42 -40.39
N PRO A 132 -34.83 -7.46 -39.56
CA PRO A 132 -33.98 -6.81 -38.56
C PRO A 132 -33.72 -7.75 -37.38
N GLY A 133 -32.61 -7.52 -36.67
CA GLY A 133 -32.27 -8.21 -35.43
C GLY A 133 -32.90 -7.55 -34.19
N ALA A 134 -32.33 -7.81 -33.02
CA ALA A 134 -32.79 -7.24 -31.75
C ALA A 134 -32.29 -5.81 -31.54
N ILE A 135 -33.03 -5.02 -30.76
CA ILE A 135 -32.59 -3.72 -30.25
C ILE A 135 -32.13 -3.90 -28.79
N GLY A 136 -30.96 -3.38 -28.47
CA GLY A 136 -30.39 -3.45 -27.12
C GLY A 136 -29.71 -2.16 -26.70
N VAL A 137 -29.13 -2.20 -25.51
CA VAL A 137 -28.29 -1.13 -24.95
C VAL A 137 -26.88 -1.65 -24.74
N CYS A 138 -25.91 -0.81 -25.06
CA CYS A 138 -24.51 -1.07 -24.82
C CYS A 138 -23.80 0.15 -24.24
N VAL A 139 -22.65 -0.10 -23.62
CA VAL A 139 -21.71 0.95 -23.21
C VAL A 139 -20.55 0.95 -24.19
N TYR A 140 -20.42 2.05 -24.95
CA TYR A 140 -19.35 2.29 -25.91
C TYR A 140 -18.46 3.41 -25.39
N LEU A 141 -17.21 3.08 -25.01
CA LEU A 141 -16.34 3.97 -24.23
C LEU A 141 -17.07 4.45 -22.96
N ASN A 142 -17.32 5.76 -22.84
CA ASN A 142 -18.02 6.40 -21.72
C ASN A 142 -19.50 6.70 -22.00
N MET A 143 -20.04 6.28 -23.15
CA MET A 143 -21.41 6.62 -23.58
C MET A 143 -22.34 5.41 -23.48
N LEU A 144 -23.54 5.63 -22.93
CA LEU A 144 -24.64 4.67 -22.98
C LEU A 144 -25.38 4.85 -24.30
N VAL A 145 -25.40 3.81 -25.14
CA VAL A 145 -25.90 3.90 -26.52
C VAL A 145 -26.83 2.72 -26.79
N PHE A 146 -27.97 2.98 -27.43
CA PHE A 146 -28.82 1.93 -27.98
C PHE A 146 -28.18 1.38 -29.26
N TYR A 147 -28.49 0.14 -29.63
CA TYR A 147 -28.06 -0.42 -30.90
C TYR A 147 -29.16 -1.30 -31.50
N ALA A 148 -29.35 -1.21 -32.81
CA ALA A 148 -30.10 -2.15 -33.60
C ALA A 148 -29.14 -3.13 -34.31
N ASP A 149 -29.40 -4.43 -34.20
CA ASP A 149 -28.68 -5.42 -35.01
C ASP A 149 -29.21 -5.45 -36.44
N VAL A 150 -28.49 -4.77 -37.35
CA VAL A 150 -28.80 -4.73 -38.79
C VAL A 150 -27.80 -5.54 -39.62
N SER A 151 -27.22 -6.60 -39.07
CA SER A 151 -26.18 -7.41 -39.73
C SER A 151 -26.61 -7.95 -41.12
N ASN A 152 -27.89 -8.13 -41.38
CA ASN A 152 -28.38 -8.64 -42.67
C ASN A 152 -28.24 -7.63 -43.83
N VAL A 153 -27.96 -6.35 -43.53
CA VAL A 153 -27.83 -5.28 -44.53
C VAL A 153 -26.63 -5.47 -45.46
N TRP A 154 -25.64 -6.29 -45.09
CA TRP A 154 -24.50 -6.64 -45.94
C TRP A 154 -24.91 -7.33 -47.26
N HIS A 155 -26.13 -7.88 -47.36
CA HIS A 155 -26.68 -8.43 -48.60
C HIS A 155 -27.17 -7.36 -49.60
N LEU A 156 -27.26 -6.09 -49.20
CA LEU A 156 -27.70 -4.99 -50.05
C LEU A 156 -26.54 -4.30 -50.79
N SER A 157 -26.85 -3.62 -51.89
CA SER A 157 -25.93 -2.70 -52.57
C SER A 157 -25.56 -1.51 -51.67
N ARG A 158 -24.40 -0.90 -51.90
CA ARG A 158 -23.83 0.18 -51.06
C ARG A 158 -24.83 1.33 -50.83
N ASP A 159 -25.51 1.78 -51.89
CA ASP A 159 -26.47 2.89 -51.82
C ASP A 159 -27.64 2.58 -50.90
N LYS A 160 -28.14 1.34 -50.93
CA LYS A 160 -29.22 0.88 -50.05
C LYS A 160 -28.75 0.73 -48.60
N ARG A 161 -27.48 0.38 -48.36
CA ARG A 161 -26.90 0.34 -47.01
C ARG A 161 -26.77 1.72 -46.39
N ILE A 162 -26.42 2.73 -47.19
CA ILE A 162 -26.38 4.13 -46.74
C ILE A 162 -27.78 4.59 -46.29
N VAL A 163 -28.84 4.23 -47.01
CA VAL A 163 -30.23 4.54 -46.60
C VAL A 163 -30.56 3.89 -45.26
N VAL A 164 -30.13 2.64 -45.03
CA VAL A 164 -30.33 1.98 -43.73
C VAL A 164 -29.54 2.67 -42.62
N ASN A 165 -28.27 3.03 -42.86
CA ASN A 165 -27.45 3.75 -41.88
C ASN A 165 -27.95 5.17 -41.61
N LEU A 166 -28.67 5.81 -42.54
CA LEU A 166 -29.35 7.09 -42.31
C LEU A 166 -30.74 6.93 -41.67
N GLY A 167 -31.25 5.71 -41.58
CA GLY A 167 -32.61 5.41 -41.11
C GLY A 167 -32.89 5.93 -39.71
N GLY A 168 -31.92 5.83 -38.80
CA GLY A 168 -32.07 6.35 -37.44
C GLY A 168 -32.15 7.86 -37.36
N VAL A 169 -31.23 8.57 -38.06
CA VAL A 169 -31.25 10.04 -38.18
C VAL A 169 -32.58 10.51 -38.79
N TYR A 170 -33.05 9.82 -39.82
CA TYR A 170 -34.34 10.12 -40.45
C TYR A 170 -35.52 10.02 -39.46
N PHE A 171 -35.56 8.99 -38.63
CA PHE A 171 -36.63 8.84 -37.63
C PHE A 171 -36.57 9.92 -36.56
N GLN A 172 -35.38 10.32 -36.14
CA GLN A 172 -35.23 11.49 -35.25
C GLN A 172 -35.73 12.79 -35.90
N MET A 173 -35.52 12.98 -37.21
CA MET A 173 -36.09 14.12 -37.94
C MET A 173 -37.63 14.09 -38.00
N ILE A 174 -38.25 12.91 -38.11
CA ILE A 174 -39.72 12.80 -38.02
C ILE A 174 -40.21 13.23 -36.62
N LEU A 175 -39.48 12.86 -35.56
CA LEU A 175 -39.80 13.24 -34.19
C LEU A 175 -39.65 14.75 -33.93
N LEU A 176 -38.76 15.43 -34.66
CA LEU A 176 -38.52 16.87 -34.52
C LEU A 176 -39.67 17.75 -35.03
N ILE A 177 -40.37 17.33 -36.09
CA ILE A 177 -41.47 18.12 -36.69
C ILE A 177 -42.56 18.51 -35.67
N PRO A 178 -43.18 17.56 -34.93
CA PRO A 178 -44.19 17.93 -33.93
C PRO A 178 -43.60 18.74 -32.77
N LEU A 179 -42.32 18.56 -32.43
CA LEU A 179 -41.64 19.36 -31.39
C LEU A 179 -41.47 20.82 -31.84
N TYR A 180 -41.12 21.06 -33.11
CA TYR A 180 -41.08 22.41 -33.67
C TYR A 180 -42.46 23.06 -33.64
N ILE A 181 -43.50 22.34 -34.07
CA ILE A 181 -44.88 22.86 -34.06
C ILE A 181 -45.31 23.20 -32.63
N ALA A 182 -45.08 22.30 -31.68
CA ALA A 182 -45.41 22.54 -30.27
C ALA A 182 -44.64 23.74 -29.69
N TYR A 183 -43.36 23.92 -30.06
CA TYR A 183 -42.57 25.06 -29.64
C TYR A 183 -43.12 26.37 -30.19
N TYR A 184 -43.45 26.45 -31.48
CA TYR A 184 -43.99 27.68 -32.07
C TYR A 184 -45.42 28.02 -31.62
N ILE A 185 -46.15 27.05 -31.05
CA ILE A 185 -47.46 27.32 -30.42
C ILE A 185 -47.30 27.78 -28.97
N THR A 186 -46.41 27.16 -28.21
CA THR A 186 -46.33 27.34 -26.74
C THR A 186 -45.21 28.27 -26.28
N HIS A 187 -44.21 28.51 -27.11
CA HIS A 187 -42.98 29.24 -26.80
C HIS A 187 -42.30 28.77 -25.50
N SER A 188 -42.41 27.48 -25.18
CA SER A 188 -41.83 26.91 -23.96
C SER A 188 -40.31 26.73 -24.06
N ASP A 189 -39.57 27.23 -23.06
CA ASP A 189 -38.12 27.05 -22.94
C ASP A 189 -37.71 25.57 -22.91
N LEU A 190 -38.49 24.71 -22.27
CA LEU A 190 -38.22 23.27 -22.22
C LEU A 190 -38.19 22.65 -23.63
N LEU A 191 -39.13 23.05 -24.49
CA LEU A 191 -39.17 22.58 -25.88
C LEU A 191 -38.00 23.15 -26.70
N ALA A 192 -37.60 24.40 -26.45
CA ALA A 192 -36.39 24.96 -27.07
C ALA A 192 -35.13 24.16 -26.70
N TYR A 193 -34.94 23.82 -25.42
CA TYR A 193 -33.82 23.00 -24.97
C TYR A 193 -33.86 21.58 -25.55
N LEU A 194 -35.04 20.98 -25.70
CA LEU A 194 -35.22 19.68 -26.36
C LEU A 194 -34.84 19.74 -27.85
N LEU A 195 -35.33 20.75 -28.57
CA LEU A 195 -35.00 20.99 -29.97
C LEU A 195 -33.49 21.19 -30.15
N LEU A 196 -32.88 22.06 -29.36
CA LEU A 196 -31.45 22.31 -29.40
C LEU A 196 -30.66 21.02 -29.13
N SER A 197 -31.03 20.28 -28.08
CA SER A 197 -30.34 19.05 -27.70
C SER A 197 -30.45 17.94 -28.74
N PHE A 198 -31.63 17.75 -29.34
CA PHE A 198 -31.83 16.74 -30.39
C PHE A 198 -31.08 17.09 -31.67
N ASN A 199 -31.02 18.37 -32.05
CA ASN A 199 -30.24 18.81 -33.20
C ASN A 199 -28.73 18.67 -32.96
N LEU A 200 -28.24 19.03 -31.76
CA LEU A 200 -26.84 18.80 -31.38
C LEU A 200 -26.50 17.31 -31.33
N ASN A 201 -27.45 16.44 -30.97
CA ASN A 201 -27.24 15.00 -30.98
C ASN A 201 -26.92 14.45 -32.39
N PHE A 202 -27.39 15.10 -33.47
CA PHE A 202 -26.99 14.69 -34.83
C PHE A 202 -25.48 14.81 -35.05
N ILE A 203 -24.83 15.82 -34.48
CA ILE A 203 -23.37 15.97 -34.56
C ILE A 203 -22.66 14.78 -33.89
N VAL A 204 -23.24 14.27 -32.80
CA VAL A 204 -22.71 13.11 -32.07
C VAL A 204 -22.91 11.83 -32.88
N VAL A 205 -24.13 11.56 -33.36
CA VAL A 205 -24.47 10.33 -34.10
C VAL A 205 -23.76 10.27 -35.47
N LEU A 206 -23.64 11.41 -36.17
CA LEU A 206 -22.95 11.51 -37.45
C LEU A 206 -21.42 11.63 -37.32
N ASN A 207 -20.88 11.60 -36.10
CA ASN A 207 -19.44 11.65 -35.86
C ASN A 207 -18.77 10.39 -36.46
N PRO A 208 -17.89 10.54 -37.47
CA PRO A 208 -17.27 9.39 -38.13
C PRO A 208 -16.11 8.78 -37.33
N PHE A 209 -15.65 9.42 -36.26
CA PHE A 209 -14.52 8.95 -35.46
C PHE A 209 -14.93 7.88 -34.45
N PHE A 210 -16.16 7.92 -33.94
CA PHE A 210 -16.76 6.84 -33.15
C PHE A 210 -17.52 5.86 -34.06
N LYS A 211 -17.76 4.63 -33.62
CA LYS A 211 -18.50 3.62 -34.43
C LYS A 211 -20.02 3.86 -34.40
N PHE A 212 -20.44 5.10 -34.59
CA PHE A 212 -21.83 5.51 -34.79
C PHE A 212 -22.18 5.49 -36.28
N ASP A 213 -23.37 5.97 -36.64
CA ASP A 213 -23.87 5.92 -38.01
C ASP A 213 -22.94 6.63 -39.00
N GLY A 214 -22.36 7.78 -38.61
CA GLY A 214 -21.42 8.52 -39.44
C GLY A 214 -20.22 7.68 -39.89
N TYR A 215 -19.73 6.77 -39.03
CA TYR A 215 -18.64 5.86 -39.37
C TYR A 215 -19.06 4.83 -40.41
N TRP A 216 -20.25 4.25 -40.26
CA TRP A 216 -20.75 3.23 -41.19
C TRP A 216 -21.14 3.84 -42.54
N ILE A 217 -21.71 5.04 -42.55
CA ILE A 217 -21.94 5.83 -43.77
C ILE A 217 -20.62 6.09 -44.50
N LEU A 218 -19.59 6.57 -43.80
CA LEU A 218 -18.28 6.80 -44.40
C LEU A 218 -17.63 5.49 -44.91
N SER A 219 -17.78 4.40 -44.16
CA SER A 219 -17.29 3.06 -44.54
C SER A 219 -17.95 2.56 -45.82
N ASP A 220 -19.26 2.75 -45.98
CA ASP A 220 -20.01 2.34 -47.17
C ASP A 220 -19.76 3.24 -48.38
N LEU A 221 -19.63 4.56 -48.18
CA LEU A 221 -19.25 5.53 -49.21
C LEU A 221 -17.87 5.22 -49.80
N LEU A 222 -16.89 4.90 -48.95
CA LEU A 222 -15.55 4.51 -49.38
C LEU A 222 -15.49 3.07 -49.91
N GLY A 223 -16.51 2.25 -49.66
CA GLY A 223 -16.53 0.84 -50.03
C GLY A 223 -15.51 -0.03 -49.30
N VAL A 224 -15.01 0.45 -48.15
CA VAL A 224 -14.02 -0.24 -47.32
C VAL A 224 -14.70 -0.71 -46.05
N PRO A 225 -14.96 -2.03 -45.89
CA PRO A 225 -15.55 -2.55 -44.66
C PRO A 225 -14.56 -2.45 -43.50
N ASN A 226 -15.04 -2.08 -42.31
CA ASN A 226 -14.23 -1.95 -41.10
C ASN A 226 -13.02 -1.01 -41.28
N LEU A 227 -13.28 0.18 -41.84
CA LEU A 227 -12.32 1.23 -42.16
C LEU A 227 -11.21 1.42 -41.11
N ARG A 228 -11.56 1.53 -39.82
CA ARG A 228 -10.58 1.74 -38.72
C ARG A 228 -9.60 0.57 -38.56
N LYS A 229 -10.10 -0.68 -38.64
CA LYS A 229 -9.27 -1.88 -38.46
C LYS A 229 -8.26 -1.98 -39.62
N ARG A 230 -8.74 -1.80 -40.85
CA ARG A 230 -7.90 -1.79 -42.04
C ARG A 230 -6.87 -0.66 -42.00
N GLY A 231 -7.27 0.51 -41.51
CA GLY A 231 -6.43 1.66 -41.17
C GLY A 231 -5.19 1.29 -40.36
N ILE A 232 -5.45 0.67 -39.20
CA ILE A 232 -4.42 0.25 -38.26
C ILE A 232 -3.50 -0.83 -38.86
N GLU A 233 -4.06 -1.80 -39.61
CA GLU A 233 -3.27 -2.83 -40.30
C GLU A 233 -2.20 -2.23 -41.23
N TYR A 234 -2.55 -1.15 -41.94
CA TYR A 234 -1.62 -0.45 -42.83
C TYR A 234 -0.58 0.39 -42.07
N ILE A 235 -0.98 1.09 -41.01
CA ILE A 235 -0.03 1.81 -40.15
C ILE A 235 0.99 0.84 -39.54
N MET A 236 0.52 -0.32 -39.03
CA MET A 236 1.39 -1.37 -38.51
C MET A 236 2.32 -1.96 -39.59
N TYR A 237 1.83 -2.10 -40.82
CA TYR A 237 2.67 -2.52 -41.96
C TYR A 237 3.79 -1.50 -42.22
N CYS A 238 3.48 -0.19 -42.28
CA CYS A 238 4.48 0.87 -42.46
C CYS A 238 5.50 0.89 -41.31
N ILE A 239 5.05 0.76 -40.05
CA ILE A 239 5.95 0.69 -38.89
C ILE A 239 6.89 -0.53 -39.01
N LYS A 240 6.38 -1.71 -39.35
CA LYS A 240 7.21 -2.92 -39.52
C LYS A 240 8.25 -2.76 -40.64
N GLN A 241 7.92 -2.02 -41.68
CA GLN A 241 8.81 -1.72 -42.80
C GLN A 241 9.92 -0.73 -42.39
N ILE A 242 9.59 0.29 -41.56
CA ILE A 242 10.59 1.22 -40.99
C ILE A 242 11.57 0.49 -40.06
N PHE A 243 11.11 -0.52 -39.32
CA PHE A 243 11.94 -1.34 -38.43
C PHE A 243 12.60 -2.56 -39.12
N GLY A 244 12.70 -2.57 -40.45
CA GLY A 244 13.51 -3.54 -41.20
C GLY A 244 13.05 -5.01 -41.17
N LYS A 245 11.79 -5.30 -40.82
CA LYS A 245 11.26 -6.68 -40.84
C LYS A 245 10.69 -7.03 -42.21
N CYS A 246 11.07 -8.19 -42.78
CA CYS A 246 10.44 -8.74 -43.99
C CYS A 246 8.96 -9.04 -43.73
N VAL A 247 8.06 -8.30 -44.37
CA VAL A 247 6.61 -8.48 -44.23
C VAL A 247 6.07 -9.22 -45.44
N GLY A 248 5.63 -10.47 -45.26
CA GLY A 248 5.18 -11.36 -46.34
C GLY A 248 3.79 -11.03 -46.91
N GLU A 249 2.92 -10.31 -46.20
CA GLU A 249 1.56 -10.00 -46.67
C GLU A 249 1.35 -8.48 -46.84
N LYS A 250 0.99 -8.07 -48.06
CA LYS A 250 0.62 -6.68 -48.37
C LYS A 250 -0.74 -6.35 -47.75
N PRO A 251 -0.90 -5.17 -47.11
CA PRO A 251 -2.16 -4.78 -46.49
C PRO A 251 -3.27 -4.59 -47.53
N TYR A 252 -4.51 -4.90 -47.15
CA TYR A 252 -5.69 -4.91 -48.02
C TYR A 252 -5.94 -3.60 -48.79
N PHE A 253 -5.46 -2.46 -48.29
CA PHE A 253 -5.58 -1.17 -48.98
C PHE A 253 -4.79 -1.06 -50.29
N MET A 254 -3.80 -1.91 -50.53
CA MET A 254 -3.07 -1.90 -51.80
C MET A 254 -3.93 -2.37 -52.99
N TYR A 255 -5.11 -2.97 -52.74
CA TYR A 255 -6.04 -3.42 -53.77
C TYR A 255 -7.14 -2.40 -54.12
N TYR A 256 -7.17 -1.23 -53.48
CA TYR A 256 -8.16 -0.16 -53.73
C TYR A 256 -7.58 0.99 -54.56
N SER A 257 -8.46 1.84 -55.12
CA SER A 257 -8.06 3.02 -55.88
C SER A 257 -7.17 3.97 -55.07
N LYS A 258 -6.28 4.72 -55.74
CA LYS A 258 -5.36 5.67 -55.09
C LYS A 258 -6.09 6.69 -54.20
N ALA A 259 -7.25 7.18 -54.65
CA ALA A 259 -8.08 8.13 -53.91
C ALA A 259 -8.69 7.51 -52.65
N THR A 260 -9.32 6.33 -52.77
CA THR A 260 -9.92 5.60 -51.63
C THR A 260 -8.86 5.25 -50.59
N ARG A 261 -7.67 4.85 -51.02
CA ARG A 261 -6.52 4.56 -50.15
C ARG A 261 -6.08 5.80 -49.36
N TYR A 262 -5.90 6.94 -50.03
CA TYR A 262 -5.44 8.18 -49.36
C TYR A 262 -6.44 8.65 -48.31
N VAL A 263 -7.73 8.72 -48.66
CA VAL A 263 -8.80 9.14 -47.74
C VAL A 263 -8.90 8.20 -46.54
N SER A 264 -8.78 6.88 -46.76
CA SER A 264 -8.82 5.89 -45.67
C SER A 264 -7.64 6.01 -44.71
N ILE A 265 -6.44 6.33 -45.20
CA ILE A 265 -5.24 6.53 -44.38
C ILE A 265 -5.37 7.80 -43.54
N VAL A 266 -5.73 8.92 -44.18
CA VAL A 266 -5.93 10.20 -43.49
C VAL A 266 -6.99 10.05 -42.40
N TYR A 267 -8.14 9.47 -42.72
CA TYR A 267 -9.19 9.17 -41.75
C TYR A 267 -8.66 8.34 -40.57
N SER A 268 -7.87 7.29 -40.84
CA SER A 268 -7.37 6.39 -39.80
C SER A 268 -6.43 7.09 -38.82
N ILE A 269 -5.53 7.95 -39.33
CA ILE A 269 -4.63 8.76 -38.50
C ILE A 269 -5.44 9.74 -37.65
N VAL A 270 -6.34 10.51 -38.27
CA VAL A 270 -7.17 11.49 -37.56
C VAL A 270 -8.05 10.80 -36.50
N SER A 271 -8.65 9.64 -36.82
CA SER A 271 -9.46 8.86 -35.88
C SER A 271 -8.63 8.37 -34.68
N ILE A 272 -7.40 7.91 -34.90
CA ILE A 272 -6.51 7.46 -33.80
C ILE A 272 -6.11 8.66 -32.93
N VAL A 273 -5.73 9.78 -33.53
CA VAL A 273 -5.36 11.01 -32.80
C VAL A 273 -6.56 11.52 -32.00
N PHE A 274 -7.75 11.55 -32.58
CA PHE A 274 -8.98 11.97 -31.91
C PHE A 274 -9.32 11.07 -30.72
N ILE A 275 -9.30 9.74 -30.90
CA ILE A 275 -9.55 8.78 -29.80
C ILE A 275 -8.45 8.90 -28.73
N GLY A 276 -7.19 9.10 -29.13
CA GLY A 276 -6.07 9.34 -28.23
C GLY A 276 -6.24 10.62 -27.42
N PHE A 277 -6.67 11.71 -28.05
CA PHE A 277 -7.00 12.97 -27.37
C PHE A 277 -8.12 12.80 -26.34
N VAL A 278 -9.19 12.09 -26.71
CA VAL A 278 -10.31 11.80 -25.79
C VAL A 278 -9.82 10.99 -24.56
N LEU A 279 -9.01 9.95 -24.79
CA LEU A 279 -8.56 9.04 -23.72
C LEU A 279 -7.40 9.59 -22.87
N LEU A 280 -6.42 10.25 -23.48
CA LEU A 280 -5.18 10.65 -22.81
C LEU A 280 -5.18 12.11 -22.34
N TYR A 281 -6.07 12.95 -22.88
CA TYR A 281 -6.13 14.36 -22.50
C TYR A 281 -7.49 14.73 -21.91
N TRP A 282 -8.59 14.59 -22.66
CA TRP A 282 -9.90 15.10 -22.22
C TRP A 282 -10.44 14.37 -20.99
N MET A 283 -10.40 13.03 -20.97
CA MET A 283 -10.84 12.25 -19.80
C MET A 283 -9.97 12.52 -18.55
N PRO A 284 -8.62 12.46 -18.59
CA PRO A 284 -7.79 12.81 -17.43
C PRO A 284 -7.99 14.25 -16.96
N MET A 285 -8.11 15.21 -17.88
CA MET A 285 -8.36 16.60 -17.52
C MET A 285 -9.70 16.77 -16.81
N PHE A 286 -10.76 16.10 -17.25
CA PHE A 286 -12.03 16.08 -16.54
C PHE A 286 -11.88 15.47 -15.14
N THR A 287 -11.21 14.31 -15.02
CA THR A 287 -10.97 13.66 -13.72
C THR A 287 -10.17 14.55 -12.78
N TRP A 288 -9.13 15.22 -13.28
CA TRP A 288 -8.32 16.18 -12.53
C TRP A 288 -9.17 17.34 -12.00
N HIS A 289 -9.95 17.99 -12.87
CA HIS A 289 -10.85 19.07 -12.47
C HIS A 289 -11.93 18.61 -11.49
N PHE A 290 -12.48 17.41 -11.69
CA PHE A 290 -13.46 16.81 -10.79
C PHE A 290 -12.87 16.63 -9.39
N VAL A 291 -11.66 16.06 -9.28
CA VAL A 291 -10.99 15.82 -8.00
C VAL A 291 -10.63 17.12 -7.30
N LEU A 292 -10.14 18.14 -8.02
CA LEU A 292 -9.81 19.45 -7.43
C LEU A 292 -11.04 20.17 -6.87
N ASN A 293 -12.20 20.06 -7.52
CA ASN A 293 -13.43 20.72 -7.08
C ASN A 293 -14.24 19.90 -6.07
N THR A 294 -13.91 18.61 -5.88
CA THR A 294 -14.62 17.71 -4.94
C THR A 294 -14.65 18.24 -3.50
N PRO A 295 -13.56 18.80 -2.92
CA PRO A 295 -13.60 19.38 -1.57
C PRO A 295 -14.58 20.55 -1.44
N HIS A 296 -14.65 21.40 -2.46
CA HIS A 296 -15.57 22.54 -2.48
C HIS A 296 -17.03 22.08 -2.57
N TRP A 297 -17.33 21.12 -3.44
CA TRP A 297 -18.66 20.53 -3.53
C TRP A 297 -19.06 19.81 -2.24
N TYR A 298 -18.13 19.12 -1.58
CA TYR A 298 -18.38 18.47 -0.30
C TYR A 298 -18.72 19.49 0.81
N GLN A 299 -18.01 20.61 0.87
CA GLN A 299 -18.33 21.71 1.79
C GLN A 299 -19.73 22.29 1.52
N GLN A 300 -20.10 22.47 0.24
CA GLN A 300 -21.43 22.94 -0.13
C GLN A 300 -22.53 21.94 0.26
N VAL A 301 -22.33 20.63 0.02
CA VAL A 301 -23.27 19.58 0.45
C VAL A 301 -23.46 19.62 1.96
N LEU A 302 -22.37 19.69 2.74
CA LEU A 302 -22.45 19.75 4.20
C LEU A 302 -23.16 21.01 4.70
N PHE A 303 -22.88 22.17 4.08
CA PHE A 303 -23.55 23.42 4.41
C PHE A 303 -25.07 23.30 4.21
N TYR A 304 -25.51 22.80 3.05
CA TYR A 304 -26.94 22.61 2.73
C TYR A 304 -27.63 21.55 3.61
N ILE A 305 -26.93 20.48 3.98
CA ILE A 305 -27.46 19.49 4.95
C ILE A 305 -27.60 20.12 6.34
N SER A 306 -26.64 20.95 6.75
CA SER A 306 -26.67 21.62 8.07
C SER A 306 -27.72 22.72 8.17
N SER A 307 -28.05 23.40 7.07
CA SER A 307 -29.08 24.43 7.02
C SER A 307 -30.48 23.88 6.77
N GLY A 308 -30.62 22.60 6.39
CA GLY A 308 -31.90 21.99 6.05
C GLY A 308 -32.48 22.45 4.71
N GLU A 309 -31.73 23.20 3.90
CA GLU A 309 -32.16 23.73 2.60
C GLU A 309 -31.45 23.02 1.45
N VAL A 310 -32.19 22.62 0.41
CA VAL A 310 -31.63 21.94 -0.76
C VAL A 310 -31.40 22.94 -1.90
N ASN A 311 -30.13 23.19 -2.26
CA ASN A 311 -29.81 23.96 -3.46
C ASN A 311 -29.88 23.08 -4.72
N TRP A 312 -31.03 23.14 -5.39
CA TRP A 312 -31.30 22.40 -6.63
C TRP A 312 -30.38 22.77 -7.80
N LYS A 313 -29.84 24.00 -7.85
CA LYS A 313 -28.88 24.45 -8.87
C LYS A 313 -27.51 23.81 -8.70
N PHE A 314 -27.10 23.56 -7.46
CA PHE A 314 -25.89 22.81 -7.17
C PHE A 314 -26.05 21.32 -7.48
N ILE A 315 -27.20 20.73 -7.11
CA ILE A 315 -27.50 19.31 -7.40
C ILE A 315 -27.55 19.04 -8.91
N SER A 316 -28.12 19.96 -9.71
CA SER A 316 -28.16 19.82 -11.17
C SER A 316 -26.80 19.85 -11.85
N TYR A 317 -25.82 20.51 -11.24
CA TYR A 317 -24.43 20.47 -11.71
C TYR A 317 -23.70 19.19 -11.26
N LEU A 318 -23.93 18.76 -10.01
CA LEU A 318 -23.21 17.65 -9.39
C LEU A 318 -23.57 16.28 -9.99
N ILE A 319 -24.86 15.99 -10.22
CA ILE A 319 -25.32 14.66 -10.66
C ILE A 319 -24.73 14.25 -12.03
N PRO A 320 -24.78 15.09 -13.09
CA PRO A 320 -24.20 14.75 -14.38
C PRO A 320 -22.69 14.47 -14.31
N GLN A 321 -21.97 15.20 -13.45
CA GLN A 321 -20.52 15.01 -13.28
C GLN A 321 -20.19 13.69 -12.59
N LEU A 322 -20.96 13.30 -11.57
CA LEU A 322 -20.83 12.00 -10.91
C LEU A 322 -21.09 10.85 -11.88
N LEU A 323 -22.16 10.95 -12.68
CA LEU A 323 -22.48 9.97 -13.72
C LEU A 323 -21.36 9.87 -14.77
N PHE A 324 -20.84 11.02 -15.21
CA PHE A 324 -19.75 11.06 -16.17
C PHE A 324 -18.46 10.46 -15.60
N MET A 325 -18.12 10.74 -14.33
CA MET A 325 -16.99 10.11 -13.66
C MET A 325 -17.15 8.60 -13.54
N ALA A 326 -18.36 8.11 -13.24
CA ALA A 326 -18.64 6.68 -13.19
C ALA A 326 -18.40 6.02 -14.55
N CYS A 327 -18.83 6.65 -15.65
CA CYS A 327 -18.56 6.17 -17.01
C CYS A 327 -17.06 6.15 -17.35
N ILE A 328 -16.30 7.18 -16.95
CA ILE A 328 -14.85 7.22 -17.12
C ILE A 328 -14.19 6.06 -16.37
N ALA A 329 -14.57 5.83 -15.11
CA ALA A 329 -14.05 4.74 -14.29
C ALA A 329 -14.32 3.36 -14.92
N ILE A 330 -15.54 3.13 -15.42
CA ILE A 330 -15.92 1.90 -16.14
C ILE A 330 -15.08 1.71 -17.40
N THR A 331 -14.82 2.80 -18.15
CA THR A 331 -14.01 2.78 -19.37
C THR A 331 -12.57 2.36 -19.07
N TYR A 332 -11.91 3.02 -18.12
CA TYR A 332 -10.54 2.68 -17.72
C TYR A 332 -10.42 1.27 -17.15
N PHE A 333 -11.35 0.87 -16.28
CA PHE A 333 -11.40 -0.48 -15.74
C PHE A 333 -11.49 -1.52 -16.86
N SER A 334 -12.30 -1.25 -17.88
CA SER A 334 -12.49 -2.16 -19.00
C SER A 334 -11.28 -2.24 -19.93
N ILE A 335 -10.62 -1.12 -20.21
CA ILE A 335 -9.36 -1.08 -20.96
C ILE A 335 -8.28 -1.87 -20.20
N PHE A 336 -8.17 -1.65 -18.89
CA PHE A 336 -7.24 -2.38 -18.03
C PHE A 336 -7.53 -3.89 -18.02
N LYS A 337 -8.81 -4.28 -17.93
CA LYS A 337 -9.24 -5.69 -18.02
C LYS A 337 -8.88 -6.31 -19.38
N MET A 338 -9.05 -5.57 -20.48
CA MET A 338 -8.67 -6.02 -21.81
C MET A 338 -7.15 -6.24 -21.92
N PHE A 339 -6.35 -5.27 -21.46
CA PHE A 339 -4.89 -5.36 -21.49
C PHE A 339 -4.37 -6.54 -20.65
N THR A 340 -4.92 -6.74 -19.46
CA THR A 340 -4.54 -7.87 -18.59
C THR A 340 -4.92 -9.23 -19.18
N MET A 341 -6.08 -9.35 -19.84
CA MET A 341 -6.46 -10.59 -20.56
C MET A 341 -5.53 -10.87 -21.75
N GLN A 342 -5.17 -9.84 -22.54
CA GLN A 342 -4.24 -10.00 -23.66
C GLN A 342 -2.83 -10.35 -23.18
N LEU A 343 -2.36 -9.71 -22.11
CA LEU A 343 -1.08 -10.01 -21.48
C LEU A 343 -1.03 -11.46 -21.00
N MET A 344 -2.08 -11.94 -20.32
CA MET A 344 -2.16 -13.33 -19.88
C MET A 344 -2.20 -14.33 -21.05
N ALA A 345 -2.88 -14.00 -22.16
CA ALA A 345 -2.90 -14.83 -23.37
C ALA A 345 -1.49 -14.93 -24.00
N ASN A 346 -0.78 -13.80 -24.11
CA ASN A 346 0.58 -13.76 -24.64
C ASN A 346 1.58 -14.50 -23.73
N ILE A 347 1.46 -14.36 -22.41
CA ILE A 347 2.31 -15.09 -21.44
C ILE A 347 2.09 -16.60 -21.55
N ARG A 348 0.84 -17.05 -21.71
CA ARG A 348 0.53 -18.49 -21.93
C ARG A 348 1.18 -19.00 -23.22
N TYR A 349 1.10 -18.25 -24.32
CA TYR A 349 1.71 -18.62 -25.60
C TYR A 349 3.24 -18.75 -25.51
N ILE A 350 3.90 -17.84 -24.79
CA ILE A 350 5.36 -17.88 -24.59
C ILE A 350 5.77 -19.10 -23.73
N ASN A 351 4.99 -19.44 -22.70
CA ASN A 351 5.28 -20.60 -21.85
C ASN A 351 5.14 -21.93 -22.60
N TYR A 352 4.13 -22.10 -23.47
CA TYR A 352 4.00 -23.33 -24.28
C TYR A 352 5.16 -23.54 -25.25
N LYS A 353 5.67 -22.47 -25.87
CA LYS A 353 6.83 -22.55 -26.78
C LYS A 353 8.12 -22.94 -26.04
N LYS A 354 8.33 -22.42 -24.82
CA LYS A 354 9.48 -22.78 -23.97
C LYS A 354 9.41 -24.20 -23.42
N ILE A 355 8.21 -24.69 -23.08
CA ILE A 355 8.00 -26.06 -22.60
C ILE A 355 8.30 -27.09 -23.69
N MET A 356 7.95 -26.83 -24.95
CA MET A 356 8.31 -27.71 -26.07
C MET A 356 9.81 -27.76 -26.34
N VAL A 357 10.50 -26.62 -26.33
CA VAL A 357 11.98 -26.58 -26.49
C VAL A 357 12.67 -27.32 -25.33
N GLY A 358 12.14 -27.21 -24.11
CA GLY A 358 12.61 -27.96 -22.94
C GLY A 358 12.36 -29.47 -23.05
N ALA A 359 11.21 -29.91 -23.57
CA ALA A 359 10.88 -31.32 -23.74
C ALA A 359 11.73 -31.99 -24.84
N VAL A 360 12.06 -31.27 -25.91
CA VAL A 360 12.95 -31.76 -26.99
C VAL A 360 14.39 -31.87 -26.49
N MET A 361 14.86 -30.94 -25.65
CA MET A 361 16.17 -31.01 -24.99
C MET A 361 16.28 -32.17 -23.97
N LEU A 362 15.19 -32.47 -23.25
CA LEU A 362 15.17 -33.56 -22.25
C LEU A 362 15.14 -34.96 -22.85
N LEU A 363 14.65 -35.11 -24.08
CA LEU A 363 14.59 -36.41 -24.79
C LEU A 363 15.90 -36.77 -25.50
N ALA A 364 16.85 -35.85 -25.63
CA ALA A 364 18.14 -36.08 -26.30
C ALA A 364 19.29 -36.52 -25.36
N VAL A 365 19.08 -36.58 -24.03
CA VAL A 365 20.19 -36.65 -23.05
C VAL A 365 20.12 -37.84 -22.07
N VAL A 366 19.29 -38.86 -22.29
CA VAL A 366 19.24 -40.01 -21.37
C VAL A 366 19.66 -41.31 -22.06
N PRO A 367 20.87 -41.84 -21.82
CA PRO A 367 21.18 -43.24 -22.05
C PRO A 367 20.70 -44.09 -20.87
N ASN A 368 20.01 -45.18 -21.22
CA ASN A 368 19.76 -46.42 -20.50
C ASN A 368 19.88 -46.44 -18.97
N ALA A 369 18.74 -46.70 -18.31
CA ALA A 369 18.70 -47.49 -17.09
C ALA A 369 17.40 -48.30 -17.07
N ASP A 370 17.51 -49.57 -17.49
CA ASP A 370 16.57 -50.63 -17.16
C ASP A 370 16.66 -50.93 -15.65
N ALA A 371 15.51 -51.11 -14.99
CA ALA A 371 15.20 -52.28 -14.16
C ALA A 371 13.92 -52.10 -13.34
N GLN A 372 13.07 -53.13 -13.42
CA GLN A 372 12.16 -53.65 -12.38
C GLN A 372 10.95 -52.80 -11.94
N GLN A 373 9.76 -53.11 -12.45
CA GLN A 373 8.90 -54.19 -11.89
C GLN A 373 7.62 -54.30 -12.72
N GLN A 374 7.42 -55.50 -13.28
CA GLN A 374 6.20 -55.97 -13.92
C GLN A 374 5.39 -56.73 -12.85
N GLY A 375 4.11 -56.43 -12.76
CA GLY A 375 3.17 -57.07 -11.83
C GLY A 375 1.76 -56.91 -12.36
N ASP A 376 1.21 -58.03 -12.81
CA ASP A 376 0.06 -58.19 -13.70
C ASP A 376 -1.32 -57.89 -13.09
N SER A 377 -2.19 -57.41 -14.00
CA SER A 377 -3.56 -57.89 -14.26
C SER A 377 -4.79 -57.40 -13.48
N LEU A 378 -5.83 -57.25 -14.33
CA LEU A 378 -7.26 -57.49 -14.13
C LEU A 378 -8.12 -56.40 -13.50
N GLY A 379 -8.96 -55.82 -14.36
CA GLY A 379 -10.12 -55.05 -13.96
C GLY A 379 -11.17 -55.93 -13.29
N LEU A 380 -11.80 -55.37 -12.26
CA LEU A 380 -13.08 -55.79 -11.72
C LEU A 380 -13.84 -54.51 -11.36
N ALA A 381 -15.03 -54.39 -11.94
CA ALA A 381 -16.01 -53.41 -11.53
C ALA A 381 -16.57 -53.82 -10.16
N MET A 382 -16.53 -52.91 -9.19
CA MET A 382 -17.43 -52.90 -8.04
C MET A 382 -17.80 -51.45 -7.71
N GLU A 383 -19.08 -51.14 -7.85
CA GLU A 383 -19.76 -50.13 -7.05
C GLU A 383 -19.52 -50.45 -5.57
N ASP A 384 -19.03 -49.49 -4.78
CA ASP A 384 -19.52 -49.34 -3.41
C ASP A 384 -19.13 -48.01 -2.74
N SER A 385 -20.16 -47.41 -2.16
CA SER A 385 -20.22 -46.54 -0.98
C SER A 385 -19.15 -45.46 -0.76
N THR A 386 -19.57 -44.21 -0.97
CA THR A 386 -19.00 -43.03 -0.32
C THR A 386 -19.00 -43.18 1.21
N PHE A 387 -17.88 -43.60 1.78
CA PHE A 387 -17.55 -43.30 3.17
C PHE A 387 -16.99 -41.88 3.23
N THR A 388 -17.83 -40.94 3.63
CA THR A 388 -17.35 -39.67 4.19
C THR A 388 -16.50 -39.98 5.42
N LEU A 389 -15.19 -39.91 5.28
CA LEU A 389 -14.27 -39.79 6.41
C LEU A 389 -14.76 -38.61 7.25
N SER A 390 -15.34 -38.93 8.41
CA SER A 390 -15.55 -37.98 9.48
C SER A 390 -14.21 -37.29 9.71
N THR A 391 -14.15 -36.00 9.37
CA THR A 391 -12.96 -35.18 9.56
C THR A 391 -12.54 -35.30 11.02
N VAL A 392 -11.50 -36.09 11.27
CA VAL A 392 -10.77 -36.05 12.53
C VAL A 392 -10.17 -34.67 12.60
N VAL A 393 -10.84 -33.77 13.31
CA VAL A 393 -10.30 -32.45 13.63
C VAL A 393 -9.17 -32.70 14.62
N VAL A 394 -7.97 -32.95 14.10
CA VAL A 394 -6.74 -32.87 14.88
C VAL A 394 -6.67 -31.44 15.39
N LYS A 395 -7.06 -31.22 16.65
CA LYS A 395 -6.79 -29.98 17.37
C LYS A 395 -5.29 -29.95 17.62
N ALA A 396 -4.52 -29.53 16.62
CA ALA A 396 -3.10 -29.26 16.80
C ALA A 396 -2.92 -28.21 17.91
N ASP A 397 -1.90 -28.38 18.75
CA ASP A 397 -1.57 -27.43 19.79
C ASP A 397 -1.36 -26.04 19.19
N LYS A 398 -2.03 -25.03 19.78
CA LYS A 398 -2.04 -23.65 19.28
C LYS A 398 -0.65 -23.00 19.34
N VAL A 399 0.22 -23.53 20.20
CA VAL A 399 1.58 -23.08 20.44
C VAL A 399 2.48 -24.31 20.45
N ILE A 400 3.50 -24.32 19.59
CA ILE A 400 4.47 -25.40 19.46
C ILE A 400 5.81 -24.87 19.95
N LYS A 401 6.43 -25.54 20.94
CA LYS A 401 7.72 -25.13 21.48
C LYS A 401 8.86 -25.49 20.52
N LYS A 402 9.84 -24.59 20.39
CA LYS A 402 11.09 -24.79 19.66
C LYS A 402 12.30 -24.57 20.59
N ASN A 403 13.47 -24.96 20.11
CA ASN A 403 14.72 -24.72 20.84
C ASN A 403 15.04 -23.22 20.91
N ASP A 404 14.74 -22.48 19.83
CA ASP A 404 15.01 -21.06 19.66
C ASP A 404 13.84 -20.13 20.05
N GLY A 405 12.72 -20.69 20.50
CA GLY A 405 11.53 -19.93 20.90
C GLY A 405 10.22 -20.72 20.82
N ILE A 406 9.15 -20.09 20.34
CA ILE A 406 7.83 -20.72 20.18
C ILE A 406 7.24 -20.43 18.79
N THR A 407 6.48 -21.37 18.26
CA THR A 407 5.69 -21.23 17.05
C THR A 407 4.23 -21.11 17.42
N ILE A 408 3.57 -20.06 16.95
CA ILE A 408 2.16 -19.81 17.23
C ILE A 408 1.38 -19.90 15.92
N ILE A 409 0.28 -20.66 15.93
CA ILE A 409 -0.62 -20.82 14.78
C ILE A 409 -1.85 -19.93 15.00
N PRO A 410 -2.02 -18.84 14.23
CA PRO A 410 -3.14 -17.92 14.40
C PRO A 410 -4.49 -18.62 14.13
N GLN A 411 -5.52 -18.28 14.90
CA GLN A 411 -6.84 -18.85 14.68
C GLN A 411 -7.51 -18.25 13.44
N LYS A 412 -8.31 -19.05 12.72
CA LYS A 412 -9.06 -18.57 11.53
C LYS A 412 -9.94 -17.36 11.83
N GLY A 413 -10.54 -17.29 13.02
CA GLY A 413 -11.34 -16.14 13.47
C GLY A 413 -10.53 -14.85 13.62
N GLN A 414 -9.36 -14.94 14.25
CA GLN A 414 -8.43 -13.81 14.40
C GLN A 414 -7.95 -13.30 13.04
N LEU A 415 -7.52 -14.21 12.14
CA LEU A 415 -7.09 -13.83 10.79
C LEU A 415 -8.21 -13.18 9.97
N ARG A 416 -9.45 -13.64 10.14
CA ARG A 416 -10.62 -13.05 9.47
C ARG A 416 -10.91 -11.63 9.95
N LEU A 417 -10.65 -11.34 11.21
CA LEU A 417 -10.89 -10.03 11.81
C LEU A 417 -9.67 -9.12 11.77
N SER A 418 -8.54 -9.50 11.16
CA SER A 418 -7.32 -8.68 11.17
C SER A 418 -7.20 -7.80 9.91
N THR A 419 -6.72 -6.57 10.11
CA THR A 419 -6.19 -5.52 9.21
C THR A 419 -5.08 -5.87 8.22
N ASP A 420 -4.04 -6.32 8.85
CA ASP A 420 -2.64 -6.19 8.50
C ASP A 420 -1.88 -7.11 9.46
N GLY A 421 -0.56 -7.09 9.40
CA GLY A 421 0.31 -7.87 10.27
C GLY A 421 0.24 -7.44 11.73
N PHE A 422 0.12 -6.14 12.01
CA PHE A 422 0.02 -5.62 13.38
C PHE A 422 -1.21 -6.14 14.10
N ASP A 423 -2.36 -6.14 13.43
CA ASP A 423 -3.60 -6.70 13.96
C ASP A 423 -3.50 -8.19 14.27
N VAL A 424 -2.78 -8.94 13.43
CA VAL A 424 -2.56 -10.37 13.66
C VAL A 424 -1.68 -10.59 14.89
N ILE A 425 -0.56 -9.87 14.99
CA ILE A 425 0.37 -9.99 16.13
C ILE A 425 -0.34 -9.57 17.43
N TYR A 426 -1.08 -8.45 17.39
CA TYR A 426 -1.88 -7.97 18.51
C TYR A 426 -2.91 -9.01 18.96
N GLY A 427 -3.68 -9.58 18.02
CA GLY A 427 -4.73 -10.56 18.31
C GLY A 427 -4.24 -11.91 18.83
N ILE A 428 -2.97 -12.27 18.58
CA ILE A 428 -2.36 -13.51 19.10
C ILE A 428 -2.02 -13.38 20.59
N MET A 429 -1.83 -12.15 21.09
CA MET A 429 -1.48 -11.87 22.48
C MET A 429 -0.22 -12.61 22.95
N ILE A 430 0.89 -12.43 22.24
CA ILE A 430 2.18 -13.01 22.67
C ILE A 430 2.57 -12.40 24.02
N PRO A 431 2.86 -13.22 25.06
CA PRO A 431 3.34 -12.70 26.35
C PRO A 431 4.63 -11.88 26.15
N GLY A 432 4.72 -10.72 26.79
CA GLY A 432 5.92 -9.88 26.72
C GLY A 432 5.94 -8.83 25.62
N LEU A 433 5.04 -8.92 24.64
CA LEU A 433 5.14 -8.14 23.42
C LEU A 433 4.01 -7.12 23.33
N ASP A 434 4.33 -5.83 23.33
CA ASP A 434 3.39 -4.73 23.16
C ASP A 434 3.28 -4.35 21.68
N VAL A 435 2.06 -4.14 21.20
CA VAL A 435 1.80 -3.79 19.79
C VAL A 435 0.95 -2.54 19.74
N ASP A 436 1.56 -1.44 19.33
CA ASP A 436 0.82 -0.23 19.01
C ASP A 436 0.36 -0.31 17.56
N ARG A 437 -0.90 -0.68 17.36
CA ARG A 437 -1.53 -0.80 16.05
C ARG A 437 -1.62 0.54 15.31
N GLN A 438 -1.70 1.65 16.04
CA GLN A 438 -1.85 2.98 15.46
C GLN A 438 -0.49 3.51 14.99
N LYS A 439 0.51 3.52 15.88
CA LYS A 439 1.88 3.92 15.52
C LYS A 439 2.56 2.91 14.59
N GLY A 440 2.11 1.66 14.57
CA GLY A 440 2.71 0.59 13.77
C GLY A 440 4.06 0.17 14.34
N SER A 441 4.12 -0.07 15.65
CA SER A 441 5.32 -0.53 16.35
C SER A 441 5.03 -1.80 17.13
N VAL A 442 6.06 -2.63 17.27
CA VAL A 442 6.04 -3.82 18.11
C VAL A 442 7.22 -3.71 19.05
N THR A 443 6.96 -3.65 20.35
CA THR A 443 7.99 -3.46 21.36
C THR A 443 7.91 -4.51 22.46
N ARG A 444 8.99 -4.69 23.22
CA ARG A 444 9.04 -5.48 24.44
C ARG A 444 9.84 -4.70 25.47
N LEU A 445 9.19 -4.33 26.57
CA LEU A 445 9.79 -3.45 27.59
C LEU A 445 10.32 -2.12 27.03
N GLY A 446 9.62 -1.56 26.02
CA GLY A 446 10.02 -0.32 25.35
C GLY A 446 11.09 -0.49 24.26
N GLN A 447 11.69 -1.67 24.09
CA GLN A 447 12.63 -1.93 23.00
C GLN A 447 11.93 -2.48 21.76
N ASP A 448 12.33 -2.02 20.58
CA ASP A 448 11.79 -2.50 19.30
C ASP A 448 12.06 -3.98 19.07
N VAL A 449 11.02 -4.72 18.68
CA VAL A 449 11.11 -6.12 18.29
C VAL A 449 11.22 -6.20 16.78
N ALA A 450 12.32 -6.78 16.30
CA ALA A 450 12.50 -6.97 14.87
C ALA A 450 11.51 -7.99 14.32
N VAL A 451 10.73 -7.58 13.32
CA VAL A 451 9.80 -8.47 12.63
C VAL A 451 10.40 -8.88 11.29
N TYR A 452 10.21 -10.14 10.95
CA TYR A 452 10.67 -10.77 9.74
C TYR A 452 9.47 -11.39 9.01
N ILE A 453 9.44 -11.33 7.69
CA ILE A 453 8.45 -12.01 6.85
C ILE A 453 9.19 -12.99 5.98
N ASN A 454 8.85 -14.29 6.08
CA ASN A 454 9.60 -15.36 5.43
C ASN A 454 11.11 -15.23 5.67
N GLY A 455 11.47 -14.90 6.92
CA GLY A 455 12.86 -14.84 7.34
C GLY A 455 13.68 -13.66 6.82
N GLU A 456 13.04 -12.66 6.23
CA GLU A 456 13.61 -11.39 5.81
C GLU A 456 13.13 -10.27 6.72
N LYS A 457 14.01 -9.34 7.13
CA LYS A 457 13.62 -8.25 8.03
C LYS A 457 12.58 -7.38 7.33
N ALA A 458 11.43 -7.21 7.96
CA ALA A 458 10.31 -6.48 7.43
C ALA A 458 10.24 -5.07 8.04
N ASN A 459 9.92 -4.08 7.21
CA ASN A 459 9.62 -2.73 7.66
C ASN A 459 8.13 -2.60 8.05
N ASN A 460 7.74 -1.43 8.57
CA ASN A 460 6.36 -1.15 8.98
C ASN A 460 5.38 -1.27 7.78
N ALA A 461 5.78 -0.78 6.61
CA ALA A 461 4.99 -0.85 5.38
C ALA A 461 4.66 -2.30 4.97
N GLU A 462 5.62 -3.21 5.06
CA GLU A 462 5.42 -4.64 4.74
C GLU A 462 4.48 -5.34 5.71
N LEU A 463 4.57 -4.99 6.99
CA LEU A 463 3.63 -5.47 7.99
C LEU A 463 2.22 -4.95 7.71
N ARG A 464 2.05 -3.72 7.23
CA ARG A 464 0.74 -3.21 6.78
C ARG A 464 0.23 -3.91 5.51
N ASN A 465 1.14 -4.25 4.61
CA ASN A 465 0.87 -4.85 3.30
C ASN A 465 0.59 -6.37 3.37
N ILE A 466 0.97 -7.05 4.46
CA ILE A 466 0.81 -8.51 4.54
C ILE A 466 -0.66 -8.92 4.52
N LYS A 467 -0.99 -9.92 3.69
CA LYS A 467 -2.32 -10.52 3.65
C LYS A 467 -2.53 -11.39 4.90
N PRO A 468 -3.43 -11.06 5.85
CA PRO A 468 -3.58 -11.82 7.10
C PRO A 468 -3.92 -13.29 6.85
N SER A 469 -4.83 -13.57 5.90
CA SER A 469 -5.21 -14.94 5.53
C SER A 469 -4.12 -15.79 4.89
N SER A 470 -2.97 -15.19 4.53
CA SER A 470 -1.80 -15.94 4.05
C SER A 470 -0.88 -16.40 5.18
N ILE A 471 -1.00 -15.83 6.39
CA ILE A 471 -0.14 -16.18 7.53
C ILE A 471 -0.48 -17.59 7.99
N LEU A 472 0.53 -18.47 7.97
CA LEU A 472 0.40 -19.86 8.42
C LEU A 472 0.74 -20.00 9.90
N ARG A 473 1.83 -19.36 10.31
CA ARG A 473 2.35 -19.35 11.67
C ARG A 473 3.23 -18.13 11.90
N ILE A 474 3.43 -17.79 13.17
CA ILE A 474 4.38 -16.79 13.61
C ILE A 474 5.37 -17.47 14.54
N ASP A 475 6.65 -17.42 14.19
CA ASP A 475 7.74 -17.93 15.01
C ASP A 475 8.25 -16.78 15.89
N TYR A 476 8.00 -16.85 17.19
CA TYR A 476 8.59 -15.96 18.19
C TYR A 476 9.94 -16.54 18.60
N ILE A 477 11.01 -15.79 18.33
CA ILE A 477 12.39 -16.19 18.54
C ILE A 477 12.94 -15.34 19.67
N ASP A 478 13.23 -15.97 20.80
CA ASP A 478 13.80 -15.34 21.99
C ASP A 478 15.22 -15.82 22.29
N ILE A 479 15.74 -16.74 21.48
CA ILE A 479 17.14 -17.15 21.46
C ILE A 479 17.65 -16.92 20.04
N PRO A 480 18.17 -15.72 19.75
CA PRO A 480 18.59 -15.38 18.40
C PRO A 480 19.79 -16.25 17.98
N SER A 481 19.77 -16.75 16.75
CA SER A 481 20.88 -17.49 16.14
C SER A 481 20.92 -17.29 14.62
N GLY A 482 22.11 -17.40 14.02
CA GLY A 482 22.32 -17.09 12.60
C GLY A 482 21.83 -15.69 12.23
N LYS A 483 20.86 -15.59 11.31
CA LYS A 483 20.33 -14.32 10.81
C LYS A 483 19.61 -13.43 11.82
N PHE A 484 19.23 -13.97 12.98
CA PHE A 484 18.51 -13.24 14.02
C PHE A 484 19.43 -12.67 15.10
N ILE A 485 20.74 -12.97 15.06
CA ILE A 485 21.74 -12.66 16.12
C ILE A 485 21.71 -11.20 16.61
N ASN A 486 21.50 -10.25 15.71
CA ASN A 486 21.53 -8.82 16.05
C ASN A 486 20.27 -8.31 16.74
N ASN A 487 19.21 -9.12 16.83
CA ASN A 487 17.93 -8.71 17.40
C ASN A 487 17.65 -9.60 18.62
N PRO A 488 17.69 -9.05 19.85
CA PRO A 488 17.50 -9.82 21.07
C PRO A 488 16.22 -10.67 21.06
N ILE A 489 15.16 -10.12 20.46
CA ILE A 489 13.89 -10.81 20.19
C ILE A 489 13.53 -10.56 18.73
N SER A 490 13.05 -11.60 18.05
CA SER A 490 12.57 -11.50 16.68
C SER A 490 11.22 -12.21 16.50
N LEU A 491 10.33 -11.62 15.71
CA LEU A 491 9.14 -12.31 15.21
C LEU A 491 9.38 -12.70 13.75
N ASN A 492 9.15 -13.94 13.36
CA ASN A 492 9.23 -14.38 11.98
C ASN A 492 7.88 -14.92 11.50
N ILE A 493 7.20 -14.13 10.67
CA ILE A 493 5.90 -14.44 10.08
C ILE A 493 6.11 -15.31 8.86
N ILE A 494 5.60 -16.54 8.91
CA ILE A 494 5.66 -17.47 7.79
C ILE A 494 4.34 -17.42 7.03
N THR A 495 4.44 -17.09 5.74
CA THR A 495 3.28 -16.94 4.86
C THR A 495 3.15 -18.10 3.87
N ARG A 496 1.92 -18.32 3.39
CA ARG A 496 1.61 -19.21 2.28
C ARG A 496 1.94 -18.50 0.96
N SER A 497 2.92 -19.02 0.24
CA SER A 497 3.18 -18.64 -1.15
C SER A 497 2.10 -19.24 -2.06
N GLY A 498 1.18 -18.40 -2.54
CA GLY A 498 0.23 -18.82 -3.57
C GLY A 498 0.94 -18.97 -4.91
N THR A 499 0.68 -20.04 -5.65
CA THR A 499 1.35 -20.28 -6.94
C THR A 499 0.89 -19.32 -8.03
N ASN A 500 -0.37 -18.88 -8.05
CA ASN A 500 -0.87 -17.88 -8.98
C ASN A 500 -2.08 -17.13 -8.40
N GLY A 501 -2.00 -15.80 -8.32
CA GLY A 501 -3.11 -14.96 -7.88
C GLY A 501 -2.73 -13.51 -7.61
N ALA A 502 -3.74 -12.65 -7.42
CA ALA A 502 -3.59 -11.26 -7.06
C ALA A 502 -4.32 -10.94 -5.74
N TYR A 503 -3.75 -10.03 -4.97
CA TYR A 503 -4.32 -9.49 -3.74
C TYR A 503 -4.34 -7.98 -3.83
N TYR A 504 -5.51 -7.39 -3.60
CA TYR A 504 -5.70 -5.95 -3.53
C TYR A 504 -6.29 -5.60 -2.17
N ALA A 505 -5.76 -4.57 -1.53
CA ALA A 505 -6.31 -4.04 -0.29
C ALA A 505 -6.27 -2.52 -0.29
N PHE A 506 -7.29 -1.94 0.33
CA PHE A 506 -7.40 -0.51 0.61
C PHE A 506 -7.83 -0.37 2.06
N ASP A 507 -7.22 0.55 2.79
CA ASP A 507 -7.66 0.93 4.12
C ASP A 507 -7.57 2.44 4.29
N ASP A 508 -8.60 3.00 4.88
CA ASP A 508 -8.73 4.43 5.19
C ASP A 508 -9.12 4.56 6.66
N THR A 509 -8.38 5.37 7.40
CA THR A 509 -8.66 5.66 8.82
C THR A 509 -8.79 7.15 9.03
N GLN A 510 -9.97 7.57 9.50
CA GLN A 510 -10.28 8.95 9.78
C GLN A 510 -10.45 9.14 11.29
N TYR A 511 -9.70 10.11 11.85
CA TYR A 511 -9.84 10.50 13.25
C TYR A 511 -10.94 11.57 13.42
N ILE A 512 -11.63 11.48 14.55
CA ILE A 512 -12.68 12.37 15.03
C ILE A 512 -12.18 12.98 16.34
N GLY A 513 -12.24 14.31 16.43
CA GLY A 513 -11.66 15.11 17.52
C GLY A 513 -10.47 15.95 17.06
N TYR A 514 -9.71 15.47 16.08
CA TYR A 514 -8.68 16.23 15.36
C TYR A 514 -8.55 15.73 13.92
N MET A 515 -8.06 16.59 13.01
CA MET A 515 -7.92 16.22 11.61
C MET A 515 -6.66 15.36 11.43
N ARG A 516 -6.85 14.06 11.31
CA ARG A 516 -5.84 13.11 10.84
C ARG A 516 -6.49 12.06 9.96
N ASN A 517 -5.85 11.76 8.84
CA ASN A 517 -6.27 10.76 7.89
C ASN A 517 -5.07 9.89 7.49
N THR A 518 -5.25 8.58 7.52
CA THR A 518 -4.26 7.64 7.00
C THR A 518 -4.90 6.77 5.92
N PHE A 519 -4.35 6.82 4.72
CA PHE A 519 -4.80 6.02 3.59
C PHE A 519 -3.69 5.10 3.12
N ASN A 520 -3.99 3.82 2.95
CA ASN A 520 -3.06 2.81 2.45
C ASN A 520 -3.69 2.01 1.31
N THR A 521 -2.87 1.69 0.33
CA THR A 521 -3.23 0.79 -0.76
C THR A 521 -2.13 -0.21 -1.03
N THR A 522 -2.57 -1.43 -1.37
CA THR A 522 -1.73 -2.58 -1.62
C THR A 522 -2.19 -3.28 -2.89
N ALA A 523 -1.23 -3.60 -3.77
CA ALA A 523 -1.41 -4.53 -4.86
C ALA A 523 -0.28 -5.57 -4.84
N GLN A 524 -0.64 -6.85 -4.86
CA GLN A 524 0.33 -7.95 -4.92
C GLN A 524 -0.06 -8.94 -6.00
N TRP A 525 0.91 -9.40 -6.77
CA TRP A 525 0.77 -10.45 -7.77
C TRP A 525 1.75 -11.58 -7.46
N ASN A 526 1.24 -12.80 -7.36
CA ASN A 526 2.04 -14.01 -7.26
C ASN A 526 1.95 -14.74 -8.61
N ILE A 527 3.12 -15.00 -9.21
CA ILE A 527 3.30 -15.66 -10.50
C ILE A 527 4.36 -16.76 -10.31
N GLU A 528 3.90 -18.00 -10.18
CA GLU A 528 4.71 -19.19 -9.89
C GLU A 528 5.59 -19.03 -8.64
N HIS A 529 6.88 -18.75 -8.84
CA HIS A 529 7.88 -18.55 -7.80
C HIS A 529 8.20 -17.06 -7.54
N THR A 530 7.54 -16.14 -8.25
CA THR A 530 7.81 -14.71 -8.19
C THR A 530 6.62 -13.97 -7.55
N LYS A 531 6.90 -13.15 -6.55
CA LYS A 531 5.97 -12.20 -5.94
C LYS A 531 6.39 -10.79 -6.33
N VAL A 532 5.44 -10.02 -6.86
CA VAL A 532 5.58 -8.58 -7.11
C VAL A 532 4.58 -7.85 -6.23
N SER A 533 5.04 -6.90 -5.43
CA SER A 533 4.17 -6.06 -4.59
C SER A 533 4.41 -4.57 -4.81
N LEU A 534 3.32 -3.83 -4.77
CA LEU A 534 3.29 -2.37 -4.78
C LEU A 534 2.47 -1.93 -3.55
N PHE A 535 3.03 -1.02 -2.78
CA PHE A 535 2.40 -0.42 -1.61
C PHE A 535 2.54 1.10 -1.69
N ALA A 536 1.46 1.80 -1.46
CA ALA A 536 1.47 3.26 -1.40
C ALA A 536 0.54 3.73 -0.29
N GLY A 537 0.87 4.86 0.32
CA GLY A 537 0.01 5.45 1.33
C GLY A 537 0.42 6.85 1.72
N ASN A 538 -0.42 7.47 2.54
CA ASN A 538 -0.19 8.77 3.12
C ASN A 538 -0.72 8.84 4.56
N ASP A 539 -0.05 9.62 5.40
CA ASP A 539 -0.50 10.01 6.73
C ASP A 539 -0.50 11.55 6.77
N LEU A 540 -1.70 12.11 6.82
CA LEU A 540 -1.92 13.55 6.83
C LEU A 540 -2.51 13.93 8.18
N SER A 541 -1.94 14.93 8.84
CA SER A 541 -2.52 15.48 10.06
C SER A 541 -2.41 16.99 10.11
N ASN A 542 -3.44 17.62 10.67
CA ASN A 542 -3.52 19.06 10.88
C ASN A 542 -4.28 19.30 12.19
N PHE A 543 -3.59 19.73 13.23
CA PHE A 543 -4.21 19.94 14.52
C PHE A 543 -3.53 21.10 15.25
N GLY A 544 -4.34 21.85 15.99
CA GLY A 544 -3.91 22.95 16.86
C GLY A 544 -4.35 22.74 18.30
N ASN A 545 -4.26 23.78 19.12
CA ASN A 545 -4.65 23.79 20.53
C ASN A 545 -3.87 22.80 21.40
N ALA A 546 -2.62 22.50 21.05
CA ALA A 546 -1.68 21.94 22.00
C ALA A 546 -1.08 23.11 22.82
N GLY A 547 -0.89 22.89 24.11
CA GLY A 547 -0.37 23.90 25.02
C GLY A 547 0.62 23.27 25.99
N SER A 548 1.47 24.09 26.59
CA SER A 548 2.30 23.65 27.70
C SER A 548 2.57 24.78 28.66
N HIS A 549 2.63 24.42 29.94
CA HIS A 549 3.18 25.27 30.99
C HIS A 549 4.56 24.73 31.32
N GLU A 550 5.59 25.56 31.20
CA GLU A 550 6.98 25.19 31.50
C GLU A 550 7.59 26.22 32.43
N ARG A 551 8.19 25.77 33.52
CA ARG A 551 8.96 26.61 34.43
C ARG A 551 10.39 26.13 34.42
N GLU A 552 11.29 26.99 33.98
CA GLU A 552 12.74 26.78 33.94
C GLU A 552 13.40 27.66 35.02
N VAL A 553 14.42 27.13 35.69
CA VAL A 553 15.26 27.84 36.64
C VAL A 553 16.69 27.75 36.15
N TYR A 554 17.33 28.90 35.94
CA TYR A 554 18.72 29.04 35.53
C TYR A 554 19.51 29.63 36.69
N THR A 555 20.59 28.96 37.08
CA THR A 555 21.49 29.43 38.14
C THR A 555 22.83 29.82 37.52
N PHE A 556 23.11 31.12 37.52
CA PHE A 556 24.38 31.70 37.10
C PHE A 556 25.19 32.09 38.35
N PRO A 557 26.51 32.30 38.25
CA PRO A 557 27.31 32.79 39.37
C PRO A 557 26.79 34.13 39.91
N GLY A 558 26.10 34.12 41.07
CA GLY A 558 25.57 35.32 41.73
C GLY A 558 24.23 35.86 41.16
N ARG A 559 23.61 35.19 40.19
CA ARG A 559 22.35 35.60 39.54
C ARG A 559 21.47 34.38 39.29
N SER A 560 20.17 34.50 39.56
CA SER A 560 19.21 33.43 39.27
C SER A 560 18.10 33.97 38.38
N VAL A 561 17.79 33.25 37.31
CA VAL A 561 16.72 33.60 36.37
C VAL A 561 15.64 32.53 36.44
N LEU A 562 14.41 32.94 36.74
CA LEU A 562 13.24 32.08 36.65
C LEU A 562 12.47 32.46 35.38
N ARG A 563 12.22 31.48 34.52
CA ARG A 563 11.50 31.66 33.25
C ARG A 563 10.27 30.76 33.24
N ALA A 564 9.08 31.35 33.18
CA ALA A 564 7.82 30.62 33.03
C ALA A 564 7.25 30.86 31.63
N THR A 565 7.06 29.79 30.86
CA THR A 565 6.55 29.81 29.49
C THR A 565 5.16 29.18 29.45
N ASP A 566 4.19 29.94 28.94
CA ASP A 566 2.84 29.48 28.64
C ASP A 566 2.63 29.45 27.13
N ILE A 567 2.64 28.26 26.54
CA ILE A 567 2.27 28.07 25.14
C ILE A 567 0.74 28.09 25.04
N LEU A 568 0.22 29.10 24.34
CA LEU A 568 -1.21 29.35 24.18
C LEU A 568 -1.81 28.57 23.01
N ASP A 569 -1.07 28.46 21.91
CA ASP A 569 -1.43 27.67 20.74
C ASP A 569 -0.19 27.08 20.09
N ASN A 570 -0.32 25.83 19.65
CA ASN A 570 0.67 25.10 18.88
C ASN A 570 -0.06 24.38 17.75
N ARG A 571 0.14 24.85 16.52
CA ARG A 571 -0.46 24.32 15.31
C ARG A 571 0.58 23.52 14.56
N ASN A 572 0.26 22.26 14.30
CA ASN A 572 1.13 21.36 13.60
C ASN A 572 0.45 20.76 12.37
N LYS A 573 1.17 20.74 11.25
CA LYS A 573 0.78 20.06 10.02
C LYS A 573 1.86 19.05 9.65
N ASN A 574 1.44 17.79 9.46
CA ASN A 574 2.31 16.74 8.91
C ASN A 574 1.72 16.22 7.59
N ASN A 575 2.59 15.98 6.62
CA ASN A 575 2.28 15.46 5.31
C ASN A 575 3.29 14.37 4.92
N ASN A 576 2.93 13.13 5.22
CA ASN A 576 3.82 12.00 5.05
C ASN A 576 3.29 11.13 3.92
N GLN A 577 4.14 10.79 2.96
CA GLN A 577 3.80 9.99 1.79
C GLN A 577 4.87 8.92 1.59
N TYR A 578 4.44 7.71 1.24
CA TYR A 578 5.36 6.61 1.02
C TYR A 578 4.92 5.71 -0.12
N LEU A 579 5.92 5.20 -0.85
CA LEU A 579 5.77 4.27 -1.95
C LEU A 579 6.82 3.18 -1.80
N GLN A 580 6.42 1.93 -1.94
CA GLN A 580 7.30 0.77 -1.89
C GLN A 580 6.96 -0.20 -3.00
N PHE A 581 8.00 -0.69 -3.68
CA PHE A 581 7.93 -1.69 -4.73
C PHE A 581 8.88 -2.85 -4.40
N ASP A 582 8.35 -4.07 -4.39
CA ASP A 582 9.13 -5.27 -4.06
C ASP A 582 9.00 -6.32 -5.16
N VAL A 583 10.12 -6.96 -5.47
CA VAL A 583 10.17 -8.15 -6.31
C VAL A 583 10.96 -9.22 -5.58
N ALA A 584 10.29 -10.32 -5.24
CA ALA A 584 10.89 -11.45 -4.55
C ALA A 584 10.67 -12.74 -5.33
N ARG A 585 11.69 -13.60 -5.37
CA ARG A 585 11.64 -14.94 -5.96
C ARG A 585 11.98 -15.97 -4.89
N SER A 586 11.04 -16.89 -4.68
CA SER A 586 11.14 -17.93 -3.65
C SER A 586 10.95 -19.33 -4.23
N ALA A 587 11.93 -20.20 -4.01
CA ALA A 587 11.93 -21.62 -4.35
C ALA A 587 12.42 -22.45 -3.15
N SER A 588 12.34 -23.78 -3.20
CA SER A 588 12.70 -24.64 -2.06
C SER A 588 14.15 -24.51 -1.56
N THR A 589 15.06 -24.00 -2.37
CA THR A 589 16.48 -23.84 -2.06
C THR A 589 16.94 -22.38 -1.92
N TYR A 590 16.14 -21.40 -2.35
CA TYR A 590 16.52 -19.99 -2.30
C TYR A 590 15.32 -19.06 -2.10
N ASN A 591 15.56 -17.92 -1.45
CA ASN A 591 14.63 -16.80 -1.34
C ASN A 591 15.41 -15.50 -1.49
N MET A 592 15.21 -14.79 -2.60
CA MET A 592 15.95 -13.57 -2.93
C MET A 592 15.01 -12.51 -3.48
N GLY A 593 15.36 -11.23 -3.31
CA GLY A 593 14.55 -10.14 -3.81
C GLY A 593 15.24 -8.79 -3.73
N VAL A 594 14.59 -7.82 -4.33
CA VAL A 594 14.96 -6.41 -4.32
C VAL A 594 13.73 -5.60 -3.96
N LYS A 595 13.94 -4.60 -3.10
CA LYS A 595 12.94 -3.66 -2.63
C LYS A 595 13.43 -2.24 -2.90
N VAL A 596 12.52 -1.41 -3.37
CA VAL A 596 12.77 0.02 -3.58
C VAL A 596 11.66 0.77 -2.85
N SER A 597 12.04 1.60 -1.89
CA SER A 597 11.11 2.44 -1.13
C SER A 597 11.50 3.90 -1.25
N VAL A 598 10.49 4.76 -1.23
CA VAL A 598 10.65 6.21 -1.20
C VAL A 598 9.69 6.76 -0.17
N VAL A 599 10.24 7.52 0.78
CA VAL A 599 9.46 8.22 1.80
C VAL A 599 9.69 9.72 1.64
N ARG A 600 8.59 10.47 1.63
CA ARG A 600 8.59 11.93 1.76
C ARG A 600 7.91 12.27 3.07
N ASP A 601 8.69 12.77 4.01
CA ASP A 601 8.20 13.24 5.31
C ASP A 601 8.32 14.76 5.33
N GLU A 602 7.21 15.46 5.49
CA GLU A 602 7.19 16.91 5.50
C GLU A 602 6.33 17.40 6.65
N LYS A 603 6.87 18.34 7.41
CA LYS A 603 6.13 19.20 8.32
C LYS A 603 6.16 20.60 7.73
N PRO A 604 5.16 20.98 6.90
CA PRO A 604 5.22 22.23 6.16
C PRO A 604 5.23 23.45 7.07
N SER A 605 4.56 23.36 8.21
CA SER A 605 4.49 24.43 9.20
C SER A 605 4.18 23.85 10.58
N GLN A 606 4.99 24.21 11.55
CA GLN A 606 4.65 24.16 12.95
C GLN A 606 4.79 25.58 13.52
N GLU A 607 3.70 26.10 14.08
CA GLU A 607 3.64 27.45 14.63
C GLU A 607 3.28 27.36 16.11
N VAL A 608 4.16 27.90 16.95
CA VAL A 608 3.99 27.96 18.40
C VAL A 608 3.90 29.41 18.80
N SER A 609 2.91 29.76 19.62
CA SER A 609 2.77 31.10 20.17
C SER A 609 2.49 31.03 21.67
N GLY A 610 3.10 31.92 22.42
CA GLY A 610 3.02 31.89 23.87
C GLY A 610 3.47 33.17 24.53
N ARG A 611 3.34 33.18 25.86
CA ARG A 611 3.86 34.24 26.73
C ARG A 611 4.98 33.68 27.58
N VAL A 612 6.00 34.49 27.79
CA VAL A 612 7.14 34.17 28.63
C VAL A 612 7.20 35.21 29.73
N PHE A 613 7.21 34.75 30.98
CA PHE A 613 7.44 35.58 32.16
C PHE A 613 8.85 35.29 32.66
N ILE A 614 9.65 36.34 32.83
CA ILE A 614 11.02 36.25 33.30
C ILE A 614 11.12 37.04 34.60
N ASP A 615 11.69 36.41 35.62
CA ASP A 615 12.13 37.05 36.85
C ASP A 615 13.65 36.87 36.92
N ASP A 616 14.37 37.94 36.62
CA ASP A 616 15.82 37.98 36.65
C ASP A 616 16.28 38.73 37.89
N SER A 617 16.51 37.99 38.97
CA SER A 617 16.95 38.53 40.25
C SER A 617 16.07 39.69 40.77
N GLY A 618 14.75 39.64 40.52
CA GLY A 618 13.77 40.64 40.94
C GLY A 618 13.28 41.56 39.82
N ASP A 619 13.97 41.63 38.68
CA ASP A 619 13.47 42.33 37.49
C ASP A 619 12.48 41.46 36.71
N LYS A 620 11.23 41.92 36.60
CA LYS A 620 10.11 41.14 36.06
C LYS A 620 9.70 41.66 34.70
N ALA A 621 9.83 40.82 33.68
CA ALA A 621 9.38 41.11 32.32
C ALA A 621 8.39 40.06 31.83
N ALA A 622 7.38 40.52 31.07
CA ALA A 622 6.49 39.65 30.31
C ALA A 622 6.75 39.89 28.82
N ARG A 623 7.07 38.84 28.08
CA ARG A 623 7.43 38.90 26.65
C ARG A 623 6.50 38.02 25.83
N PHE A 624 6.29 38.40 24.58
CA PHE A 624 5.69 37.51 23.60
C PHE A 624 6.75 36.60 22.99
N SER A 625 6.39 35.33 22.78
CA SER A 625 7.21 34.35 22.08
C SER A 625 6.44 33.78 20.90
N SER A 626 7.13 33.63 19.77
CA SER A 626 6.64 32.93 18.60
C SER A 626 7.75 32.07 18.02
N GLU A 627 7.45 30.81 17.74
CA GLU A 627 8.38 29.89 17.09
C GLU A 627 7.72 29.36 15.83
N GLY A 628 8.43 29.45 14.71
CA GLY A 628 8.02 28.85 13.45
C GLY A 628 9.06 27.81 13.04
N SER A 629 8.63 26.60 12.75
CA SER A 629 9.49 25.56 12.19
C SER A 629 8.87 24.86 11.00
N SER A 630 9.74 24.40 10.09
CA SER A 630 9.36 23.56 8.95
C SER A 630 10.46 22.54 8.68
N SER A 631 10.07 21.33 8.31
CA SER A 631 11.03 20.29 7.95
C SER A 631 10.56 19.53 6.72
N ARG A 632 11.51 19.15 5.86
CA ARG A 632 11.26 18.29 4.71
C ARG A 632 12.39 17.29 4.58
N SER A 633 12.00 16.02 4.47
CA SER A 633 12.91 14.91 4.24
C SER A 633 12.44 14.09 3.06
N PHE A 634 13.36 13.81 2.14
CA PHE A 634 13.16 12.89 1.03
C PHE A 634 14.15 11.74 1.15
N TYR A 635 13.63 10.51 1.31
CA TYR A 635 14.41 9.35 1.69
C TYR A 635 14.13 8.15 0.76
N PRO A 636 14.85 8.05 -0.37
CA PRO A 636 14.90 6.83 -1.17
C PRO A 636 15.81 5.76 -0.54
N GLU A 637 15.36 4.51 -0.60
CA GLU A 637 16.06 3.34 -0.07
C GLU A 637 15.95 2.16 -1.05
N VAL A 638 17.04 1.43 -1.19
CA VAL A 638 17.12 0.17 -1.95
C VAL A 638 17.65 -0.91 -1.03
N ASN A 639 16.85 -1.96 -0.84
CA ASN A 639 17.26 -3.17 -0.12
C ASN A 639 17.36 -4.34 -1.10
N ALA A 640 18.48 -5.07 -1.05
CA ALA A 640 18.64 -6.34 -1.73
C ALA A 640 18.93 -7.44 -0.71
N PHE A 641 18.26 -8.59 -0.85
CA PHE A 641 18.41 -9.70 0.08
C PHE A 641 18.45 -11.05 -0.64
N GLY A 642 19.13 -12.01 -0.02
CA GLY A 642 19.24 -13.38 -0.51
C GLY A 642 19.45 -14.38 0.61
N ASN A 643 18.64 -15.43 0.63
CA ASN A 643 18.78 -16.59 1.51
C ASN A 643 18.95 -17.83 0.63
N ILE A 644 20.04 -18.56 0.79
CA ILE A 644 20.38 -19.72 -0.04
C ILE A 644 20.67 -20.91 0.87
N VAL A 645 20.00 -22.02 0.61
CA VAL A 645 20.28 -23.31 1.25
C VAL A 645 21.28 -24.07 0.38
N LEU A 646 22.51 -24.22 0.86
CA LEU A 646 23.63 -24.84 0.12
C LEU A 646 23.65 -26.38 0.22
N GLY A 647 22.68 -26.97 0.92
CA GLY A 647 22.60 -28.41 1.19
C GLY A 647 23.41 -28.86 2.43
N LYS A 648 23.14 -30.08 2.93
CA LYS A 648 23.79 -30.66 4.13
C LYS A 648 23.69 -29.76 5.39
N GLY A 649 22.54 -29.12 5.62
CA GLY A 649 22.32 -28.27 6.79
C GLY A 649 23.06 -26.92 6.77
N GLN A 650 23.51 -26.46 5.59
CA GLN A 650 24.17 -25.17 5.41
C GLN A 650 23.21 -24.10 4.89
N MET A 651 23.33 -22.89 5.42
CA MET A 651 22.52 -21.74 5.03
C MET A 651 23.39 -20.49 4.95
N LEU A 652 23.27 -19.76 3.85
CA LEU A 652 23.87 -18.45 3.61
C LEU A 652 22.77 -17.40 3.49
N SER A 653 22.90 -16.31 4.24
CA SER A 653 22.01 -15.15 4.19
C SER A 653 22.83 -13.89 3.95
N ALA A 654 22.43 -13.09 2.98
CA ALA A 654 23.03 -11.80 2.68
C ALA A 654 21.93 -10.73 2.56
N ASN A 655 22.21 -9.53 3.04
CA ASN A 655 21.34 -8.37 2.95
C ASN A 655 22.20 -7.11 2.82
N VAL A 656 21.81 -6.23 1.89
CA VAL A 656 22.47 -4.96 1.61
C VAL A 656 21.37 -3.89 1.55
N ASP A 657 21.46 -2.91 2.44
CA ASP A 657 20.59 -1.73 2.49
C ASP A 657 21.40 -0.50 2.10
N PHE A 658 20.94 0.24 1.10
CA PHE A 658 21.47 1.55 0.76
C PHE A 658 20.36 2.59 0.84
N SER A 659 20.61 3.70 1.53
CA SER A 659 19.69 4.83 1.58
C SER A 659 20.40 6.17 1.45
N TYR A 660 19.66 7.12 0.90
CA TYR A 660 20.06 8.52 0.78
C TYR A 660 18.95 9.38 1.37
N GLY A 661 19.30 10.41 2.13
CA GLY A 661 18.37 11.39 2.67
C GLY A 661 18.78 12.81 2.27
N ASP A 662 17.86 13.54 1.65
CA ASP A 662 17.90 15.00 1.49
C ASP A 662 16.98 15.60 2.55
N ASN A 663 17.57 16.18 3.58
CA ASN A 663 16.89 16.75 4.72
C ASN A 663 17.05 18.26 4.74
N ARG A 664 15.95 18.97 4.99
CA ARG A 664 15.93 20.43 5.15
C ARG A 664 15.15 20.79 6.39
N TYR A 665 15.72 21.64 7.23
CA TYR A 665 15.11 22.12 8.45
C TYR A 665 15.20 23.65 8.48
N ASN A 666 14.09 24.30 8.80
CA ASN A 666 14.08 25.73 9.09
C ASN A 666 13.43 25.95 10.44
N ASP A 667 14.09 26.73 11.28
CA ASP A 667 13.59 27.16 12.58
C ASP A 667 13.76 28.68 12.69
N ASP A 668 12.75 29.39 13.18
CA ASP A 668 12.75 30.82 13.46
C ASP A 668 12.08 31.05 14.81
N ILE A 669 12.90 31.21 15.85
CA ILE A 669 12.50 31.46 17.23
C ILE A 669 12.61 32.96 17.47
N LYS A 670 11.50 33.58 17.88
CA LYS A 670 11.43 35.01 18.22
C LYS A 670 10.88 35.17 19.63
N GLU A 671 11.65 35.84 20.45
CA GLU A 671 11.23 36.40 21.73
C GLU A 671 11.51 37.92 21.67
N GLU A 672 10.80 38.72 22.45
CA GLU A 672 11.05 40.16 22.47
C GLU A 672 12.53 40.45 22.83
N GLY A 673 13.28 41.06 21.90
CA GLY A 673 14.71 41.33 22.04
C GLY A 673 15.65 40.16 21.66
N TYR A 674 15.14 39.01 21.22
CA TYR A 674 15.93 37.83 20.82
C TYR A 674 15.36 37.15 19.59
N ARG A 675 16.21 36.87 18.59
CA ARG A 675 15.82 36.08 17.42
C ARG A 675 16.91 35.08 17.08
N PHE A 676 16.53 33.81 17.00
CA PHE A 676 17.38 32.75 16.49
C PHE A 676 16.74 32.17 15.24
N PHE A 677 17.45 32.21 14.12
CA PHE A 677 16.99 31.58 12.89
C PHE A 677 18.06 30.64 12.34
N SER A 678 17.65 29.44 11.94
CA SER A 678 18.53 28.46 11.32
C SER A 678 17.87 27.83 10.10
N ASN A 679 18.64 27.73 9.03
CA ASN A 679 18.32 26.96 7.83
C ASN A 679 19.40 25.90 7.66
N VAL A 680 19.00 24.63 7.79
CA VAL A 680 19.89 23.48 7.81
C VAL A 680 19.59 22.60 6.61
N ASN A 681 20.60 22.37 5.77
CA ASN A 681 20.54 21.39 4.70
C ASN A 681 21.47 20.22 5.06
N GLU A 682 20.94 19.01 5.06
CA GLU A 682 21.70 17.80 5.34
C GLU A 682 21.54 16.78 4.21
N ASP A 683 22.68 16.28 3.71
CA ASP A 683 22.77 15.10 2.88
C ASP A 683 23.32 13.93 3.70
N ILE A 684 22.54 12.86 3.82
CA ILE A 684 22.95 11.67 4.56
C ILE A 684 22.97 10.43 3.64
N TRP A 685 24.05 9.67 3.70
CA TRP A 685 24.20 8.37 3.03
C TRP A 685 24.39 7.29 4.08
N GLN A 686 23.63 6.20 3.96
CA GLN A 686 23.78 5.03 4.81
C GLN A 686 23.94 3.77 3.97
N LEU A 687 24.90 2.93 4.35
CA LEU A 687 25.11 1.61 3.79
C LEU A 687 25.16 0.60 4.94
N LYS A 688 24.24 -0.36 4.96
CA LYS A 688 24.20 -1.44 5.94
C LYS A 688 24.35 -2.76 5.23
N ASN A 689 25.37 -3.51 5.60
CA ASN A 689 25.67 -4.81 5.04
C ASN A 689 25.53 -5.87 6.14
N PHE A 690 24.92 -6.99 5.79
CA PHE A 690 24.77 -8.12 6.68
C PHE A 690 24.99 -9.42 5.93
N VAL A 691 25.94 -10.24 6.40
CA VAL A 691 26.20 -11.57 5.88
C VAL A 691 26.23 -12.55 7.04
N SER A 692 25.48 -13.65 6.91
CA SER A 692 25.41 -14.71 7.90
C SER A 692 25.57 -16.05 7.21
N TYR A 693 26.56 -16.84 7.64
CA TYR A 693 26.71 -18.23 7.29
C TYR A 693 26.40 -19.11 8.50
N SER A 694 25.69 -20.21 8.30
CA SER A 694 25.50 -21.20 9.36
C SER A 694 25.54 -22.62 8.82
N LYS A 695 26.04 -23.54 9.65
CA LYS A 695 26.16 -24.96 9.35
C LYS A 695 25.68 -25.78 10.54
N MET A 696 24.75 -26.68 10.28
CA MET A 696 24.26 -27.64 11.25
C MET A 696 24.99 -28.98 11.09
N VAL A 697 25.55 -29.50 12.19
CA VAL A 697 26.21 -30.80 12.28
C VAL A 697 25.58 -31.55 13.46
N LYS A 698 24.74 -32.55 13.16
CA LYS A 698 23.91 -33.25 14.17
C LYS A 698 23.06 -32.24 14.99
N SER A 699 23.25 -32.17 16.30
CA SER A 699 22.57 -31.23 17.22
C SER A 699 23.29 -29.88 17.35
N GLN A 700 24.46 -29.72 16.75
CA GLN A 700 25.31 -28.54 16.89
C GLN A 700 25.12 -27.61 15.70
N LYS A 701 24.96 -26.32 15.95
CA LYS A 701 24.89 -25.27 14.93
C LYS A 701 26.02 -24.29 15.14
N PHE A 702 26.82 -24.12 14.09
CA PHE A 702 27.86 -23.11 14.02
C PHE A 702 27.38 -21.97 13.12
N SER A 703 27.65 -20.73 13.50
CA SER A 703 27.34 -19.57 12.67
C SER A 703 28.45 -18.53 12.71
N VAL A 704 28.64 -17.83 11.60
CA VAL A 704 29.51 -16.66 11.48
C VAL A 704 28.69 -15.54 10.89
N VAL A 705 28.74 -14.37 11.51
CA VAL A 705 28.04 -13.16 11.10
C VAL A 705 29.04 -12.04 10.91
N VAL A 706 28.92 -11.35 9.78
CA VAL A 706 29.67 -10.14 9.44
C VAL A 706 28.66 -9.04 9.18
N LYS A 707 28.88 -7.87 9.79
CA LYS A 707 28.04 -6.69 9.65
C LYS A 707 28.92 -5.47 9.42
N ASP A 708 28.45 -4.55 8.61
CA ASP A 708 29.07 -3.26 8.38
C ASP A 708 27.97 -2.19 8.32
N ASN A 709 28.15 -1.10 9.06
CA ASN A 709 27.16 -0.04 9.25
C ASN A 709 27.84 1.31 9.01
N TYR A 710 27.86 1.74 7.75
CA TYR A 710 28.49 2.99 7.35
C TYR A 710 27.46 4.12 7.26
N THR A 711 27.79 5.28 7.83
CA THR A 711 27.02 6.51 7.72
C THR A 711 27.93 7.68 7.39
N ARG A 712 27.52 8.49 6.42
CA ARG A 712 28.11 9.78 6.11
C ARG A 712 27.03 10.84 6.14
N SER A 713 27.24 11.91 6.90
CA SER A 713 26.35 13.07 6.91
C SER A 713 27.15 14.33 6.59
N ASN A 714 26.65 15.12 5.66
CA ASN A 714 27.16 16.45 5.33
C ASN A 714 26.07 17.44 5.66
N VAL A 715 26.32 18.32 6.63
CA VAL A 715 25.34 19.29 7.11
C VAL A 715 25.87 20.70 6.88
N ARG A 716 25.02 21.57 6.34
CA ARG A 716 25.27 23.00 6.20
C ARG A 716 24.26 23.76 7.04
N TYR A 717 24.76 24.48 8.04
CA TYR A 717 23.99 25.42 8.85
C TYR A 717 24.14 26.82 8.28
N MET A 718 23.02 27.53 8.12
CA MET A 718 22.96 28.93 7.68
C MET A 718 22.05 29.73 8.61
N GLY A 719 22.33 31.02 8.76
CA GLY A 719 21.50 31.97 9.47
C GLY A 719 22.20 32.60 10.66
N SER A 720 21.60 32.50 11.85
CA SER A 720 22.21 32.93 13.12
C SER A 720 23.51 32.18 13.42
N VAL A 721 23.67 30.98 12.86
CA VAL A 721 24.91 30.20 12.88
C VAL A 721 25.24 29.74 11.47
N ALA A 722 26.48 29.98 11.03
CA ALA A 722 26.98 29.54 9.74
C ALA A 722 28.14 28.56 9.96
N LEU A 723 27.88 27.27 9.72
CA LEU A 723 28.89 26.22 9.88
C LEU A 723 28.60 25.07 8.92
N ASP A 724 29.64 24.57 8.25
CA ASP A 724 29.59 23.30 7.51
C ASP A 724 30.20 22.20 8.40
N GLN A 725 29.51 21.07 8.51
CA GLN A 725 29.97 19.90 9.25
C GLN A 725 29.92 18.64 8.41
N HIS A 726 31.00 17.87 8.50
CA HIS A 726 31.13 16.58 7.85
C HIS A 726 31.37 15.50 8.90
N PHE A 727 30.44 14.56 8.97
CA PHE A 727 30.47 13.44 9.91
C PHE A 727 30.57 12.12 9.17
N TYR A 728 31.47 11.28 9.66
CA TYR A 728 31.70 9.94 9.16
C TYR A 728 31.67 8.96 10.32
N SER A 729 30.89 7.88 10.19
CA SER A 729 30.93 6.77 11.14
C SER A 729 30.83 5.42 10.43
N ASN A 730 31.51 4.43 10.99
CA ASN A 730 31.39 3.04 10.62
C ASN A 730 31.43 2.14 11.87
N GLU A 731 30.53 1.17 11.93
CA GLU A 731 30.63 0.03 12.84
C GLU A 731 30.75 -1.26 12.02
N GLY A 732 31.97 -1.79 11.94
CA GLY A 732 32.22 -3.13 11.44
C GLY A 732 32.12 -4.14 12.58
N MET A 733 31.46 -5.28 12.39
CA MET A 733 31.31 -6.29 13.44
C MET A 733 31.43 -7.70 12.88
N VAL A 734 32.18 -8.54 13.59
CA VAL A 734 32.31 -9.97 13.30
C VAL A 734 31.97 -10.75 14.55
N GLN A 735 31.06 -11.72 14.42
CA GLN A 735 30.60 -12.57 15.50
C GLN A 735 30.54 -14.02 15.07
N THR A 736 30.95 -14.91 15.97
CA THR A 736 30.83 -16.35 15.83
C THR A 736 29.82 -16.87 16.85
N GLY A 737 29.05 -17.88 16.46
CA GLY A 737 28.00 -18.47 17.28
C GLY A 737 28.10 -19.98 17.31
N TYR A 738 27.88 -20.56 18.49
CA TYR A 738 27.80 -21.99 18.75
C TYR A 738 26.53 -22.28 19.54
N MET A 739 25.67 -23.12 18.98
CA MET A 739 24.43 -23.55 19.64
C MET A 739 24.38 -25.08 19.69
N ASN A 740 24.10 -25.65 20.85
CA ASN A 740 23.98 -27.09 21.03
C ASN A 740 22.88 -27.44 22.02
N ASN A 741 22.14 -28.51 21.72
CA ASN A 741 21.25 -29.18 22.66
C ASN A 741 21.99 -30.37 23.27
N PHE A 742 22.47 -30.23 24.51
CA PHE A 742 23.16 -31.33 25.19
C PHE A 742 22.20 -32.48 25.54
N CYS A 743 20.96 -32.15 25.88
CA CYS A 743 19.88 -33.10 26.09
C CYS A 743 18.54 -32.45 25.72
N LYS A 744 17.44 -33.21 25.73
CA LYS A 744 16.08 -32.66 25.49
C LYS A 744 15.68 -31.54 26.46
N ARG A 745 16.39 -31.42 27.60
CA ARG A 745 16.11 -30.45 28.67
C ARG A 745 17.08 -29.27 28.69
N LEU A 746 18.26 -29.34 28.05
CA LEU A 746 19.31 -28.33 28.19
C LEU A 746 19.84 -27.88 26.84
N MET A 747 19.71 -26.59 26.57
CA MET A 747 20.25 -25.91 25.38
C MET A 747 21.21 -24.80 25.81
N LEU A 748 22.35 -24.73 25.12
CA LEU A 748 23.33 -23.67 25.24
C LEU A 748 23.46 -22.94 23.90
N ASN A 749 23.48 -21.61 23.93
CA ASN A 749 23.82 -20.74 22.81
C ASN A 749 24.90 -19.77 23.27
N LEU A 750 26.07 -19.86 22.65
CA LEU A 750 27.23 -19.00 22.90
C LEU A 750 27.51 -18.17 21.66
N GLN A 751 27.70 -16.88 21.84
CA GLN A 751 28.10 -15.97 20.77
C GLN A 751 29.22 -15.08 21.28
N ALA A 752 30.26 -14.93 20.47
CA ALA A 752 31.42 -14.13 20.80
C ALA A 752 31.99 -13.47 19.53
N GLY A 753 32.44 -12.24 19.67
CA GLY A 753 32.99 -11.45 18.59
C GLY A 753 33.48 -10.08 19.06
N ALA A 754 33.69 -9.18 18.11
CA ALA A 754 34.09 -7.81 18.37
C ALA A 754 33.44 -6.85 17.37
N SER A 755 33.18 -5.62 17.83
CA SER A 755 32.85 -4.50 16.96
C SER A 755 34.02 -3.52 16.88
N TRP A 756 34.32 -3.06 15.67
CA TRP A 756 35.29 -2.01 15.36
C TRP A 756 34.51 -0.74 15.01
N LEU A 757 34.58 0.23 15.94
CA LEU A 757 33.94 1.52 15.82
C LEU A 757 34.95 2.54 15.30
N LEU A 758 34.59 3.20 14.20
CA LEU A 758 35.40 4.24 13.59
C LEU A 758 34.51 5.45 13.30
N TYR A 759 34.76 6.59 13.93
CA TYR A 759 34.02 7.81 13.66
C TYR A 759 34.89 9.06 13.75
N ARG A 760 34.51 10.07 12.98
CA ARG A 760 35.21 11.35 12.89
C ARG A 760 34.20 12.44 12.51
N LEU A 761 34.17 13.48 13.32
CA LEU A 761 33.65 14.79 12.93
C LEU A 761 34.84 15.62 12.44
N GLU A 762 34.67 16.35 11.34
CA GLU A 762 35.70 17.27 10.87
C GLU A 762 36.00 18.34 11.94
N GLY A 763 37.29 18.61 12.19
CA GLY A 763 37.72 19.44 13.33
C GLY A 763 37.89 18.69 14.67
N ALA A 764 37.32 17.50 14.83
CA ALA A 764 37.48 16.68 16.04
C ALA A 764 38.51 15.53 15.85
N LYS A 765 38.96 14.96 16.98
CA LYS A 765 39.86 13.81 16.98
C LYS A 765 39.14 12.57 16.44
N LYS A 766 39.79 11.88 15.50
CA LYS A 766 39.30 10.59 14.98
C LYS A 766 39.33 9.55 16.10
N THR A 767 38.22 8.86 16.32
CA THR A 767 38.14 7.76 17.27
C THR A 767 38.10 6.42 16.54
N SER A 768 38.93 5.48 16.99
CA SER A 768 38.96 4.09 16.54
C SER A 768 39.06 3.20 17.76
N LYS A 769 37.99 2.49 18.11
CA LYS A 769 37.92 1.62 19.29
C LYS A 769 37.43 0.23 18.86
N VAL A 770 38.05 -0.83 19.40
CA VAL A 770 37.60 -2.22 19.24
C VAL A 770 37.00 -2.66 20.57
N LEU A 771 35.77 -3.16 20.53
CA LEU A 771 35.02 -3.53 21.74
C LEU A 771 34.52 -4.97 21.63
N PRO A 772 34.60 -5.76 22.71
CA PRO A 772 34.10 -7.12 22.70
C PRO A 772 32.57 -7.13 22.61
N ARG A 773 32.04 -8.16 21.94
CA ARG A 773 30.61 -8.47 21.88
C ARG A 773 30.43 -9.94 22.28
N SER A 774 29.63 -10.21 23.29
CA SER A 774 29.34 -11.59 23.69
C SER A 774 27.92 -11.75 24.19
N SER A 775 27.33 -12.90 23.91
CA SER A 775 25.99 -13.29 24.36
C SER A 775 26.02 -14.75 24.77
N VAL A 776 25.58 -15.04 25.98
CA VAL A 776 25.44 -16.39 26.53
C VAL A 776 23.98 -16.60 26.89
N THR A 777 23.36 -17.63 26.31
CA THR A 777 22.01 -18.06 26.65
C THR A 777 22.00 -19.52 27.06
N LEU A 778 21.51 -19.79 28.26
CA LEU A 778 21.29 -21.14 28.78
C LEU A 778 19.79 -21.35 28.97
N ARG A 779 19.22 -22.38 28.34
CA ARG A 779 17.82 -22.74 28.51
C ARG A 779 17.69 -24.13 29.13
N TYR A 780 17.00 -24.20 30.27
CA TYR A 780 16.68 -25.42 30.98
C TYR A 780 15.16 -25.67 30.99
N THR A 781 14.74 -26.81 30.45
CA THR A 781 13.34 -27.25 30.31
C THR A 781 13.16 -28.54 31.12
N PRO A 782 12.90 -28.45 32.44
CA PRO A 782 12.75 -29.64 33.28
C PRO A 782 11.50 -30.46 32.91
N PHE A 783 10.43 -29.79 32.50
CA PHE A 783 9.13 -30.34 32.10
C PHE A 783 8.70 -29.72 30.76
N GLU A 784 7.83 -30.39 30.01
CA GLU A 784 7.42 -29.94 28.65
C GLU A 784 6.87 -28.50 28.64
N HIS A 785 6.08 -28.13 29.65
CA HIS A 785 5.41 -26.83 29.76
C HIS A 785 6.24 -25.73 30.46
N HIS A 786 7.43 -26.04 31.00
CA HIS A 786 8.21 -25.10 31.83
C HIS A 786 9.59 -24.84 31.21
N ALA A 787 10.03 -23.59 31.16
CA ALA A 787 11.36 -23.24 30.67
C ALA A 787 12.01 -22.10 31.47
N PHE A 788 13.20 -22.34 31.98
CA PHE A 788 14.09 -21.36 32.57
C PHE A 788 15.12 -20.94 31.53
N THR A 789 15.29 -19.64 31.31
CA THR A 789 16.29 -19.09 30.39
C THR A 789 17.13 -18.06 31.13
N LEU A 790 18.44 -18.29 31.18
CA LEU A 790 19.43 -17.32 31.66
C LEU A 790 20.09 -16.69 30.44
N ASN A 791 20.15 -15.37 30.40
CA ASN A 791 20.80 -14.58 29.36
C ASN A 791 21.86 -13.68 30.02
N ALA A 792 23.04 -13.61 29.42
CA ALA A 792 24.09 -12.68 29.80
C ALA A 792 24.71 -12.08 28.52
N ASN A 793 24.61 -10.77 28.38
CA ASN A 793 25.00 -10.03 27.18
C ASN A 793 25.98 -8.90 27.53
N VAL A 794 26.98 -8.73 26.69
CA VAL A 794 27.92 -7.61 26.73
C VAL A 794 27.84 -6.87 25.40
N GLY A 795 27.55 -5.58 25.47
CA GLY A 795 27.40 -4.70 24.33
C GLY A 795 27.90 -3.30 24.57
N ASN A 796 27.71 -2.44 23.57
CA ASN A 796 28.05 -1.03 23.62
C ASN A 796 27.06 -0.23 22.79
N ASN A 797 26.98 1.06 23.10
CA ASN A 797 26.28 2.08 22.31
C ASN A 797 27.28 3.16 21.92
N PHE A 798 27.21 3.67 20.69
CA PHE A 798 28.12 4.71 20.19
C PHE A 798 27.36 6.03 19.93
N PRO A 799 28.05 7.18 19.98
CA PRO A 799 27.41 8.49 19.80
C PRO A 799 26.82 8.69 18.40
N THR A 800 25.68 9.39 18.33
CA THR A 800 25.07 9.82 17.06
C THR A 800 25.45 11.28 16.78
N LEU A 801 25.29 11.77 15.54
CA LEU A 801 25.60 13.16 15.17
C LEU A 801 24.91 14.19 16.09
N ASN A 802 23.70 13.88 16.59
CA ASN A 802 22.97 14.76 17.51
C ASN A 802 23.68 14.95 18.84
N THR A 803 24.32 13.91 19.37
CA THR A 803 25.11 14.02 20.60
C THR A 803 26.57 14.38 20.32
N PHE A 804 27.06 14.09 19.11
CA PHE A 804 28.42 14.25 18.63
C PHE A 804 28.51 15.37 17.59
N ASN A 805 28.10 16.58 17.96
CA ASN A 805 28.27 17.80 17.17
C ASN A 805 28.99 18.88 18.00
N GLN A 806 29.45 19.94 17.32
CA GLN A 806 30.08 21.11 17.94
C GLN A 806 29.29 22.41 17.73
N VAL A 807 28.11 22.34 17.09
CA VAL A 807 27.29 23.54 16.82
C VAL A 807 26.56 23.95 18.08
N SER A 808 26.61 25.23 18.42
CA SER A 808 25.70 25.84 19.40
C SER A 808 24.43 26.31 18.70
N LEU A 809 23.31 25.63 18.93
CA LEU A 809 21.99 26.04 18.45
C LEU A 809 21.23 26.75 19.57
N GLY A 810 20.61 27.89 19.29
CA GLY A 810 19.86 28.64 20.28
C GLY A 810 18.47 28.07 20.54
N LYS A 811 18.14 27.82 21.81
CA LYS A 811 16.79 27.42 22.23
C LYS A 811 16.00 28.63 22.74
N ASN A 812 16.61 29.46 23.57
CA ASN A 812 16.04 30.72 24.09
C ASN A 812 17.19 31.68 24.51
N PRO A 813 16.92 32.92 24.98
CA PRO A 813 17.97 33.89 25.29
C PRO A 813 19.00 33.43 26.33
N PHE A 814 18.64 32.47 27.19
CA PHE A 814 19.47 31.99 28.29
C PHE A 814 20.02 30.58 28.06
N LEU A 815 19.60 29.88 27.00
CA LEU A 815 19.90 28.47 26.76
C LEU A 815 20.28 28.17 25.31
N LEU A 816 21.49 27.66 25.13
CA LEU A 816 22.02 27.09 23.90
C LEU A 816 22.17 25.57 24.05
N HIS A 817 22.05 24.84 22.96
CA HIS A 817 22.34 23.41 22.90
C HIS A 817 23.61 23.17 22.08
N ARG A 818 24.57 22.41 22.62
CA ARG A 818 25.82 22.03 21.97
C ARG A 818 26.15 20.58 22.30
N GLY A 819 26.38 19.75 21.29
CA GLY A 819 26.83 18.37 21.48
C GLY A 819 28.21 18.29 22.14
N ASN A 820 28.67 17.06 22.40
CA ASN A 820 29.97 16.79 22.98
C ASN A 820 30.77 15.79 22.13
N ALA A 821 31.82 16.27 21.46
CA ALA A 821 32.71 15.45 20.64
C ALA A 821 33.73 14.62 21.47
N GLU A 822 33.82 14.82 22.78
CA GLU A 822 34.77 14.16 23.67
C GLU A 822 34.13 13.05 24.53
N GLN A 823 32.84 12.78 24.36
CA GLN A 823 32.10 11.81 25.17
C GLN A 823 32.68 10.38 25.04
N ASP A 824 32.66 9.65 26.16
CA ASP A 824 33.05 8.24 26.18
C ASP A 824 31.96 7.31 25.63
N ILE A 825 32.36 6.08 25.33
CA ILE A 825 31.46 5.07 24.77
C ILE A 825 30.76 4.33 25.91
N THR A 826 29.43 4.35 25.90
CA THR A 826 28.62 3.62 26.87
C THR A 826 28.77 2.11 26.69
N ARG A 827 29.11 1.41 27.77
CA ARG A 827 29.19 -0.06 27.84
C ARG A 827 27.93 -0.61 28.49
N ILE A 828 27.38 -1.68 27.93
CA ILE A 828 26.11 -2.27 28.37
C ILE A 828 26.35 -3.70 28.82
N TYR A 829 26.02 -3.99 30.06
CA TYR A 829 26.00 -5.33 30.63
C TYR A 829 24.55 -5.68 30.98
N ASN A 830 24.05 -6.78 30.43
CA ASN A 830 22.68 -7.22 30.65
C ASN A 830 22.70 -8.66 31.13
N ILE A 831 22.12 -8.90 32.30
CA ILE A 831 21.89 -10.25 32.85
C ILE A 831 20.40 -10.41 33.08
N GLY A 832 19.80 -11.46 32.54
CA GLY A 832 18.37 -11.71 32.63
C GLY A 832 18.05 -13.16 32.94
N LEU A 833 17.18 -13.39 33.92
CA LEU A 833 16.57 -14.69 34.20
C LEU A 833 15.10 -14.64 33.79
N ALA A 834 14.65 -15.59 32.97
CA ALA A 834 13.27 -15.69 32.54
C ALA A 834 12.71 -17.09 32.84
N TYR A 835 11.54 -17.15 33.47
CA TYR A 835 10.75 -18.36 33.67
C TYR A 835 9.50 -18.27 32.80
N ASN A 836 9.27 -19.28 31.96
CA ASN A 836 8.11 -19.40 31.10
C ASN A 836 7.30 -20.63 31.50
N ALA A 837 5.99 -20.49 31.65
CA ALA A 837 5.05 -21.59 31.81
C ALA A 837 3.98 -21.52 30.72
N PHE A 838 3.85 -22.59 29.93
CA PHE A 838 2.90 -22.71 28.82
C PHE A 838 1.81 -23.73 29.19
N LEU A 839 0.81 -23.31 29.96
CA LEU A 839 -0.31 -24.17 30.33
C LEU A 839 -1.42 -24.07 29.26
N LYS A 840 -2.29 -25.08 29.20
CA LYS A 840 -3.32 -25.24 28.15
C LYS A 840 -4.12 -23.97 27.83
N ASN A 841 -4.58 -23.25 28.85
CA ASN A 841 -5.37 -22.02 28.71
C ASN A 841 -4.66 -20.77 29.23
N PHE A 842 -3.54 -20.92 29.94
CA PHE A 842 -2.83 -19.84 30.62
C PHE A 842 -1.34 -19.93 30.31
N ASN A 843 -0.80 -18.88 29.72
CA ASN A 843 0.64 -18.74 29.49
C ASN A 843 1.13 -17.60 30.37
N CYS A 844 2.24 -17.82 31.08
CA CYS A 844 2.89 -16.74 31.81
C CYS A 844 4.40 -16.76 31.62
N GLN A 845 4.97 -15.57 31.79
CA GLN A 845 6.40 -15.33 31.77
C GLN A 845 6.76 -14.39 32.92
N LEU A 846 7.71 -14.79 33.75
CA LEU A 846 8.33 -13.96 34.77
C LEU A 846 9.78 -13.68 34.35
N MET A 847 10.20 -12.42 34.39
CA MET A 847 11.55 -11.98 34.04
C MET A 847 12.15 -11.15 35.17
N LEU A 848 13.40 -11.44 35.50
CA LEU A 848 14.26 -10.63 36.36
C LEU A 848 15.45 -10.18 35.52
N ILE A 849 15.63 -8.87 35.35
CA ILE A 849 16.66 -8.30 34.47
C ILE A 849 17.48 -7.29 35.28
N ASN A 850 18.80 -7.38 35.16
CA ASN A 850 19.74 -6.36 35.61
C ASN A 850 20.44 -5.78 34.38
N ASN A 851 20.23 -4.49 34.12
CA ASN A 851 20.99 -3.73 33.13
C ASN A 851 21.97 -2.82 33.86
N THR A 852 23.24 -2.86 33.48
CA THR A 852 24.26 -1.92 33.93
C THR A 852 24.83 -1.18 32.73
N TYR A 853 24.68 0.14 32.74
CA TYR A 853 25.27 1.04 31.76
C TYR A 853 26.43 1.76 32.42
N ILE A 854 27.63 1.63 31.86
CA ILE A 854 28.82 2.32 32.33
C ILE A 854 29.15 3.43 31.34
N HIS A 855 29.46 4.62 31.82
CA HIS A 855 29.66 5.84 31.01
C HIS A 855 28.43 6.17 30.15
N LEU A 856 27.25 6.23 30.78
CA LEU A 856 26.01 6.61 30.13
C LEU A 856 26.06 8.11 29.77
N ALA A 857 25.78 8.42 28.50
CA ALA A 857 25.69 9.81 28.05
C ALA A 857 24.40 10.46 28.60
N VAL A 858 24.55 11.45 29.47
CA VAL A 858 23.45 12.19 30.11
C VAL A 858 23.59 13.70 29.87
N PRO A 859 22.49 14.49 29.84
CA PRO A 859 22.56 15.93 29.70
C PRO A 859 23.32 16.59 30.87
N ARG A 860 24.13 17.60 30.57
CA ARG A 860 24.88 18.44 31.51
C ARG A 860 24.71 19.91 31.13
N TYR A 861 24.57 20.78 32.14
CA TYR A 861 24.37 22.21 31.92
C TYR A 861 25.55 23.02 32.47
N VAL A 862 26.23 23.75 31.60
CA VAL A 862 27.42 24.56 31.92
C VAL A 862 27.17 26.01 31.56
N VAL A 863 27.71 26.95 32.34
CA VAL A 863 27.62 28.39 32.05
C VAL A 863 28.87 28.82 31.26
N GLU A 864 28.66 29.40 30.07
CA GLU A 864 29.69 30.04 29.25
C GLU A 864 29.17 31.41 28.80
N ASP A 865 29.95 32.48 28.97
CA ASP A 865 29.61 33.85 28.52
C ASP A 865 28.21 34.36 28.93
N ASP A 866 27.80 34.14 30.18
CA ASP A 866 26.47 34.50 30.74
C ASP A 866 25.28 33.79 30.05
N VAL A 867 25.55 32.69 29.34
CA VAL A 867 24.54 31.83 28.71
C VAL A 867 24.71 30.40 29.17
N MET A 868 23.59 29.69 29.35
CA MET A 868 23.61 28.29 29.72
C MET A 868 23.77 27.41 28.47
N ILE A 869 24.67 26.46 28.52
CA ILE A 869 24.91 25.49 27.46
C ILE A 869 24.49 24.11 27.93
N SER A 870 23.46 23.56 27.27
CA SER A 870 23.06 22.17 27.36
C SER A 870 23.99 21.32 26.50
N THR A 871 24.79 20.48 27.14
CA THR A 871 25.70 19.51 26.51
C THR A 871 25.51 18.11 27.10
N TYR A 872 26.39 17.16 26.76
CA TYR A 872 26.35 15.78 27.26
C TYR A 872 27.61 15.44 28.04
N THR A 873 27.48 14.69 29.13
CA THR A 873 28.61 14.07 29.86
C THR A 873 28.45 12.55 29.94
N SER A 874 29.57 11.86 30.09
CA SER A 874 29.66 10.39 30.24
C SER A 874 30.15 9.97 31.63
N ASP A 875 30.01 10.85 32.63
CA ASP A 875 30.45 10.65 34.02
C ASP A 875 29.36 10.02 34.93
N THR A 876 28.43 9.27 34.34
CA THR A 876 27.31 8.66 35.06
C THR A 876 27.16 7.20 34.69
N ASP A 877 26.95 6.37 35.70
CA ASP A 877 26.60 4.96 35.57
C ASP A 877 25.14 4.74 35.98
N LEU A 878 24.47 3.79 35.32
CA LEU A 878 23.06 3.47 35.57
C LEU A 878 22.90 1.97 35.82
N HIS A 879 22.36 1.62 36.97
CA HIS A 879 21.90 0.27 37.29
C HIS A 879 20.37 0.21 37.24
N GLN A 880 19.83 -0.68 36.41
CA GLN A 880 18.38 -0.91 36.32
C GLN A 880 18.04 -2.34 36.71
N TYR A 881 17.17 -2.49 37.71
CA TYR A 881 16.63 -3.78 38.13
C TYR A 881 15.17 -3.87 37.76
N LEU A 882 14.82 -4.83 36.90
CA LEU A 882 13.46 -5.01 36.40
C LEU A 882 12.93 -6.37 36.86
N ALA A 883 11.74 -6.37 37.45
CA ALA A 883 10.94 -7.57 37.69
C ALA A 883 9.64 -7.46 36.90
N VAL A 884 9.45 -8.31 35.89
CA VAL A 884 8.32 -8.22 34.96
C VAL A 884 7.58 -9.53 34.86
N PHE A 885 6.26 -9.46 35.04
CA PHE A 885 5.33 -10.53 34.80
C PHE A 885 4.45 -10.25 33.59
N PHE A 886 4.37 -11.21 32.69
CA PHE A 886 3.43 -11.24 31.58
C PHE A 886 2.49 -12.43 31.71
N GLY A 887 1.19 -12.19 31.59
CA GLY A 887 0.16 -13.22 31.61
C GLY A 887 -0.70 -13.16 30.35
N THR A 888 -1.09 -14.33 29.83
CA THR A 888 -2.11 -14.44 28.79
C THR A 888 -3.04 -15.59 29.12
N TRP A 889 -4.32 -15.28 29.31
CA TRP A 889 -5.34 -16.22 29.73
C TRP A 889 -6.46 -16.28 28.69
N ASN A 890 -6.60 -17.41 28.03
CA ASN A 890 -7.78 -17.74 27.22
C ASN A 890 -8.86 -18.33 28.14
N ILE A 891 -9.62 -17.46 28.81
CA ILE A 891 -10.67 -17.86 29.76
C ILE A 891 -11.71 -18.74 29.05
N THR A 892 -12.11 -18.35 27.84
CA THR A 892 -12.98 -19.15 26.98
C THR A 892 -12.44 -19.18 25.55
N GLY A 893 -13.08 -19.92 24.64
CA GLY A 893 -12.73 -19.85 23.21
C GLY A 893 -12.96 -18.47 22.57
N SER A 894 -13.72 -17.60 23.24
CA SER A 894 -14.13 -16.28 22.74
C SER A 894 -13.50 -15.12 23.52
N LEU A 895 -13.14 -15.32 24.79
CA LEU A 895 -12.57 -14.30 25.69
C LEU A 895 -11.11 -14.60 25.98
N ALA A 896 -10.24 -13.64 25.65
CA ALA A 896 -8.81 -13.66 25.95
C ALA A 896 -8.43 -12.42 26.76
N LEU A 897 -7.61 -12.61 27.79
CA LEU A 897 -7.06 -11.57 28.64
C LEU A 897 -5.53 -11.60 28.53
N LYS A 898 -4.91 -10.43 28.46
CA LYS A 898 -3.46 -10.24 28.55
C LYS A 898 -3.16 -9.22 29.65
N SER A 899 -2.15 -9.52 30.45
CA SER A 899 -1.69 -8.66 31.54
C SER A 899 -0.18 -8.49 31.51
N GLU A 900 0.27 -7.30 31.91
CA GLU A 900 1.66 -6.94 32.18
C GLU A 900 1.71 -6.25 33.54
N LEU A 901 2.61 -6.71 34.39
CA LEU A 901 2.97 -6.06 35.66
C LEU A 901 4.49 -5.97 35.72
N ALA A 902 5.03 -4.75 35.79
CA ALA A 902 6.45 -4.50 35.86
C ALA A 902 6.79 -3.59 37.04
N TYR A 903 7.85 -3.95 37.75
CA TYR A 903 8.55 -3.12 38.72
C TYR A 903 9.95 -2.83 38.16
N ILE A 904 10.33 -1.56 38.15
CA ILE A 904 11.60 -1.09 37.61
C ILE A 904 12.23 -0.18 38.66
N HIS A 905 13.43 -0.53 39.12
CA HIS A 905 14.25 0.34 39.96
C HIS A 905 15.43 0.86 39.12
N ASN A 906 15.51 2.18 38.96
CA ASN A 906 16.62 2.84 38.29
C ASN A 906 17.46 3.55 39.34
N ASP A 907 18.77 3.33 39.28
CA ASP A 907 19.76 3.92 40.19
C ASP A 907 20.90 4.54 39.36
N PHE A 908 20.98 5.87 39.37
CA PHE A 908 22.03 6.64 38.72
C PHE A 908 23.10 7.01 39.75
N ASN A 909 24.36 6.77 39.40
CA ASN A 909 25.53 7.09 40.20
C ASN A 909 26.51 7.94 39.39
N GLY A 910 27.18 8.92 40.00
CA GLY A 910 28.15 9.79 39.34
C GLY A 910 27.68 11.24 39.26
N TYR A 911 27.70 11.85 38.07
CA TYR A 911 27.22 13.23 37.88
C TYR A 911 25.75 13.41 38.26
N LEU A 912 24.91 12.45 37.87
CA LEU A 912 23.52 12.34 38.35
C LEU A 912 23.49 11.28 39.45
N ASP A 913 23.23 11.69 40.69
CA ASP A 913 23.03 10.79 41.84
C ASP A 913 21.53 10.78 42.19
N LYS A 914 20.82 9.77 41.66
CA LYS A 914 19.36 9.72 41.72
C LYS A 914 18.82 8.32 41.54
N SER A 915 17.92 7.91 42.42
CA SER A 915 17.21 6.63 42.30
C SER A 915 15.70 6.81 42.24
N LYS A 916 15.01 5.87 41.58
CA LYS A 916 13.55 5.87 41.48
C LYS A 916 12.96 4.49 41.22
N ASP A 917 11.88 4.20 41.93
CA ASP A 917 11.01 3.06 41.69
C ASP A 917 9.84 3.41 40.76
N THR A 918 9.60 2.56 39.77
CA THR A 918 8.51 2.69 38.80
C THR A 918 7.68 1.42 38.76
N TRP A 919 6.37 1.58 38.96
CA TRP A 919 5.37 0.52 38.73
C TRP A 919 4.64 0.76 37.41
N ARG A 920 4.51 -0.31 36.62
CA ARG A 920 3.78 -0.31 35.36
C ARG A 920 2.80 -1.48 35.35
N MET A 921 1.54 -1.20 35.00
CA MET A 921 0.52 -2.23 34.79
C MET A 921 -0.24 -1.94 33.49
N ARG A 922 -0.43 -3.00 32.69
CA ARG A 922 -1.26 -2.96 31.48
C ARG A 922 -2.19 -4.15 31.46
N LEU A 923 -3.43 -3.91 31.04
CA LEU A 923 -4.47 -4.91 30.90
C LEU A 923 -5.11 -4.78 29.52
N ASP A 924 -5.32 -5.91 28.87
CA ASP A 924 -5.99 -6.00 27.58
C ASP A 924 -6.98 -7.17 27.61
N ALA A 925 -8.22 -6.93 27.22
CA ALA A 925 -9.25 -7.93 27.14
C ALA A 925 -9.90 -7.89 25.75
N THR A 926 -9.95 -9.04 25.09
CA THR A 926 -10.55 -9.19 23.76
C THR A 926 -11.64 -10.26 23.79
N TYR A 927 -12.83 -9.87 23.35
CA TYR A 927 -13.99 -10.74 23.18
C TYR A 927 -14.36 -10.86 21.70
N THR A 928 -14.35 -12.08 21.18
CA THR A 928 -14.66 -12.38 19.78
C THR A 928 -15.93 -13.20 19.67
N TYR A 929 -16.92 -12.69 18.93
CA TYR A 929 -18.16 -13.39 18.62
C TYR A 929 -18.44 -13.37 17.11
N LYS A 930 -18.32 -14.52 16.45
CA LYS A 930 -18.50 -14.69 15.01
C LYS A 930 -17.68 -13.65 14.21
N ASN A 931 -18.34 -12.66 13.60
CA ASN A 931 -17.73 -11.61 12.77
C ASN A 931 -17.50 -10.29 13.52
N LEU A 932 -17.72 -10.27 14.83
CA LEU A 932 -17.55 -9.12 15.71
C LEU A 932 -16.41 -9.37 16.68
N MET A 933 -15.56 -8.36 16.89
CA MET A 933 -14.56 -8.31 17.95
C MET A 933 -14.77 -7.05 18.77
N PHE A 934 -14.80 -7.20 20.09
CA PHE A 934 -14.73 -6.12 21.06
C PHE A 934 -13.40 -6.25 21.79
N ASN A 935 -12.68 -5.14 21.91
CA ASN A 935 -11.41 -5.10 22.61
C ASN A 935 -11.36 -3.86 23.51
N ILE A 936 -10.89 -4.04 24.73
CA ILE A 936 -10.67 -2.98 25.70
C ILE A 936 -9.26 -3.13 26.28
N TYR A 937 -8.53 -2.02 26.34
CA TYR A 937 -7.17 -2.01 26.87
C TYR A 937 -6.97 -0.79 27.77
N GLY A 938 -6.09 -0.93 28.76
CA GLY A 938 -5.78 0.11 29.72
C GLY A 938 -4.36 0.01 30.25
N LYS A 939 -3.72 1.16 30.46
CA LYS A 939 -2.42 1.35 31.10
C LYS A 939 -2.61 2.29 32.29
N ILE A 940 -2.15 1.88 33.46
CA ILE A 940 -2.18 2.74 34.64
C ILE A 940 -1.20 3.90 34.51
N LYS A 941 -1.43 4.97 35.28
CA LYS A 941 -0.45 6.05 35.45
C LYS A 941 0.87 5.46 35.94
N GLU A 942 1.94 5.76 35.23
CA GLU A 942 3.31 5.40 35.63
C GLU A 942 4.14 6.67 35.78
N CYS A 943 5.11 6.61 36.68
CA CYS A 943 6.10 7.65 36.88
C CYS A 943 7.48 7.04 36.62
N CYS A 944 8.04 7.29 35.45
CA CYS A 944 9.33 6.74 35.03
C CYS A 944 10.45 7.76 35.19
N LEU A 945 11.67 7.24 35.38
CA LEU A 945 12.92 7.98 35.27
C LEU A 945 13.60 7.51 33.99
N GLU A 946 13.66 8.37 32.98
CA GLU A 946 14.28 8.08 31.68
C GLU A 946 15.80 7.96 31.81
N ASN A 947 16.46 7.29 30.84
CA ASN A 947 17.92 7.12 30.82
C ASN A 947 18.69 8.46 30.72
N THR A 948 18.00 9.58 30.48
CA THR A 948 18.54 10.95 30.47
C THR A 948 18.47 11.63 31.84
N GLY A 949 17.90 10.98 32.86
CA GLY A 949 17.66 11.57 34.19
C GLY A 949 16.37 12.40 34.30
N ILE A 950 15.57 12.49 33.23
CA ILE A 950 14.29 13.19 33.21
C ILE A 950 13.24 12.29 33.87
N GLU A 951 12.47 12.85 34.80
CA GLU A 951 11.30 12.19 35.36
C GLU A 951 10.06 12.50 34.54
N GLU A 952 9.39 11.48 34.03
CA GLU A 952 8.12 11.62 33.33
C GLU A 952 6.98 10.99 34.13
N ASN A 953 5.91 11.76 34.29
CA ASN A 953 4.66 11.37 34.88
C ASN A 953 3.62 11.24 33.78
N ASP A 954 3.25 10.00 33.48
CA ASP A 954 2.21 9.67 32.53
C ASP A 954 0.82 9.85 33.16
N PHE A 955 -0.23 9.63 32.37
CA PHE A 955 -1.62 9.59 32.84
C PHE A 955 -2.25 8.23 32.53
N PHE A 956 -3.43 7.99 33.10
CA PHE A 956 -4.19 6.77 32.81
C PHE A 956 -4.63 6.77 31.33
N ARG A 957 -4.15 5.80 30.55
CA ARG A 957 -4.57 5.61 29.16
C ARG A 957 -5.50 4.43 29.06
N TRP A 958 -6.61 4.59 28.36
CA TRP A 958 -7.48 3.47 28.01
C TRP A 958 -8.14 3.68 26.66
N GLY A 959 -8.50 2.58 26.02
CA GLY A 959 -9.19 2.60 24.75
C GLY A 959 -10.08 1.39 24.56
N THR A 960 -11.01 1.54 23.64
CA THR A 960 -11.91 0.47 23.21
C THR A 960 -11.97 0.44 21.70
N THR A 961 -12.04 -0.77 21.13
CA THR A 961 -12.17 -0.98 19.70
C THR A 961 -13.25 -2.01 19.40
N VAL A 962 -14.13 -1.69 18.46
CA VAL A 962 -15.18 -2.55 17.96
C VAL A 962 -14.95 -2.78 16.48
N ARG A 963 -14.85 -4.03 16.07
CA ARG A 963 -14.55 -4.40 14.69
C ARG A 963 -15.56 -5.41 14.15
N TYR A 964 -16.04 -5.16 12.95
CA TYR A 964 -17.01 -6.01 12.27
C TYR A 964 -16.58 -6.36 10.85
N ASN A 965 -16.61 -7.65 10.51
CA ASN A 965 -16.29 -8.14 9.18
C ASN A 965 -17.54 -8.45 8.34
N LEU A 966 -17.69 -7.71 7.23
CA LEU A 966 -18.73 -7.79 6.20
C LEU A 966 -18.19 -8.44 4.91
N GLY A 967 -17.51 -9.58 5.04
CA GLY A 967 -16.97 -10.34 3.92
C GLY A 967 -15.72 -9.70 3.30
N ARG A 968 -15.91 -8.78 2.34
CA ARG A 968 -14.81 -8.02 1.70
C ARG A 968 -14.50 -6.71 2.42
N TRP A 969 -15.48 -6.20 3.16
CA TRP A 969 -15.36 -4.98 3.94
C TRP A 969 -15.11 -5.33 5.40
N LEU A 970 -14.29 -4.53 6.06
CA LEU A 970 -14.08 -4.57 7.49
C LEU A 970 -14.18 -3.14 8.00
N VAL A 971 -15.06 -2.96 8.99
CA VAL A 971 -15.29 -1.67 9.63
C VAL A 971 -14.82 -1.78 11.06
N GLU A 972 -14.04 -0.80 11.50
CA GLU A 972 -13.59 -0.67 12.86
C GLU A 972 -13.87 0.74 13.38
N ILE A 973 -14.42 0.79 14.59
CA ILE A 973 -14.62 2.02 15.35
C ILE A 973 -13.79 1.87 16.60
N GLY A 974 -12.88 2.80 16.84
CA GLY A 974 -12.08 2.84 18.05
C GLY A 974 -12.20 4.17 18.75
N ALA A 975 -12.02 4.16 20.06
CA ALA A 975 -12.06 5.37 20.85
C ALA A 975 -11.05 5.29 22.00
N ASN A 976 -10.37 6.40 22.23
CA ASN A 976 -9.30 6.55 23.20
C ASN A 976 -9.68 7.64 24.20
N ASN A 977 -9.52 7.39 25.49
CA ASN A 977 -9.72 8.35 26.58
C ASN A 977 -11.07 9.12 26.56
N LEU A 978 -12.16 8.51 26.06
CA LEU A 978 -13.46 9.18 25.83
C LEU A 978 -14.02 9.94 27.04
N PHE A 979 -13.74 9.48 28.26
CA PHE A 979 -14.28 10.02 29.51
C PHE A 979 -13.20 10.66 30.40
N THR A 980 -12.00 10.90 29.86
CA THR A 980 -10.86 11.40 30.61
C THR A 980 -10.40 12.73 30.03
N PRO A 981 -11.08 13.85 30.36
CA PRO A 981 -10.70 15.16 29.86
C PRO A 981 -9.44 15.67 30.55
N ARG A 982 -8.60 16.41 29.82
CA ARG A 982 -7.42 17.15 30.33
C ARG A 982 -6.32 16.25 30.89
N ASN A 983 -5.87 15.31 30.06
CA ASN A 983 -4.66 14.56 30.31
C ASN A 983 -3.43 15.47 30.09
N TYR A 984 -2.55 15.52 31.09
CA TYR A 984 -1.26 16.23 31.03
C TYR A 984 -0.13 15.23 31.21
N LEU A 985 0.86 15.33 30.33
CA LEU A 985 2.16 14.70 30.50
C LEU A 985 3.03 15.68 31.27
N ASN A 986 3.50 15.27 32.46
CA ASN A 986 4.36 16.11 33.27
C ASN A 986 5.78 15.57 33.21
N SER A 987 6.75 16.43 32.94
CA SER A 987 8.17 16.09 32.88
C SER A 987 8.95 17.04 33.77
N ASN A 988 9.83 16.49 34.59
CA ASN A 988 10.66 17.25 35.53
C ASN A 988 12.13 16.86 35.36
N TYR A 989 12.99 17.85 35.39
CA TYR A 989 14.44 17.67 35.41
C TYR A 989 15.05 18.68 36.39
N SER A 990 16.10 18.27 37.09
CA SER A 990 16.81 19.13 38.02
C SER A 990 18.28 18.76 38.02
N ASP A 991 19.11 19.79 37.91
CA ASP A 991 20.57 19.77 37.95
C ASP A 991 21.05 21.01 38.73
N ALA A 992 22.34 21.09 39.06
CA ALA A 992 22.91 22.17 39.88
C ALA A 992 22.74 23.56 39.26
N ASN A 993 22.85 23.66 37.92
CA ASN A 993 22.77 24.93 37.19
C ASN A 993 21.41 25.16 36.53
N TYR A 994 20.64 24.09 36.29
CA TYR A 994 19.41 24.14 35.49
C TYR A 994 18.36 23.17 36.00
N GLY A 995 17.11 23.61 36.06
CA GLY A 995 15.98 22.72 36.30
C GLY A 995 14.75 23.16 35.53
N TYR A 996 13.89 22.21 35.17
CA TYR A 996 12.58 22.53 34.62
C TYR A 996 11.48 21.61 35.13
N ALA A 997 10.27 22.18 35.23
CA ALA A 997 9.03 21.45 35.41
C ALA A 997 8.08 21.84 34.28
N ARG A 998 7.64 20.86 33.50
CA ARG A 998 6.84 21.07 32.30
C ARG A 998 5.61 20.20 32.31
N SER A 999 4.45 20.80 32.01
CA SER A 999 3.17 20.12 31.80
C SER A 999 2.72 20.34 30.36
N ILE A 1000 2.59 19.26 29.59
CA ILE A 1000 2.21 19.30 28.17
C ILE A 1000 0.77 18.81 28.01
N PHE A 1001 -0.02 19.57 27.27
CA PHE A 1001 -1.36 19.22 26.82
C PHE A 1001 -1.35 18.99 25.30
N SER A 1002 -1.74 17.78 24.88
CA SER A 1002 -1.87 17.44 23.46
C SER A 1002 -3.26 16.90 23.15
N LYS A 1003 -3.84 17.35 22.02
CA LYS A 1003 -5.15 16.92 21.54
C LYS A 1003 -5.20 15.43 21.16
N MET A 1004 -4.08 14.87 20.73
CA MET A 1004 -3.97 13.44 20.39
C MET A 1004 -4.12 12.51 21.60
N GLU A 1005 -3.79 13.02 22.78
CA GLU A 1005 -3.81 12.27 24.04
C GLU A 1005 -5.14 12.48 24.83
N GLN A 1006 -6.03 13.33 24.33
CA GLN A 1006 -7.37 13.55 24.89
C GLN A 1006 -8.38 12.56 24.32
N ALA A 1007 -9.65 12.71 24.72
CA ALA A 1007 -10.78 12.03 24.13
C ALA A 1007 -10.80 12.16 22.59
N ASN A 1008 -10.59 11.05 21.90
CA ASN A 1008 -10.69 10.97 20.45
C ASN A 1008 -11.31 9.64 20.02
N ALA A 1009 -11.88 9.64 18.82
CA ALA A 1009 -12.38 8.44 18.18
C ALA A 1009 -11.83 8.34 16.76
N TYR A 1010 -11.89 7.16 16.17
CA TYR A 1010 -11.53 6.96 14.78
C TYR A 1010 -12.45 5.93 14.12
N LEU A 1011 -12.65 6.10 12.83
CA LEU A 1011 -13.34 5.16 11.95
C LEU A 1011 -12.32 4.63 10.95
N LYS A 1012 -12.15 3.32 10.91
CA LYS A 1012 -11.34 2.62 9.92
C LYS A 1012 -12.24 1.78 9.01
N VAL A 1013 -12.09 1.96 7.71
CA VAL A 1013 -12.75 1.17 6.68
C VAL A 1013 -11.70 0.49 5.84
N ALA A 1014 -11.74 -0.84 5.78
CA ALA A 1014 -10.84 -1.64 4.96
C ALA A 1014 -11.61 -2.48 3.94
N TRP A 1015 -11.13 -2.51 2.70
CA TRP A 1015 -11.63 -3.36 1.64
C TRP A 1015 -10.55 -4.29 1.12
N ARG A 1016 -10.90 -5.55 0.87
CA ARG A 1016 -9.95 -6.54 0.35
C ARG A 1016 -10.55 -7.41 -0.74
N LEU A 1017 -9.73 -7.67 -1.75
CA LEU A 1017 -10.06 -8.56 -2.85
C LEU A 1017 -8.93 -9.56 -3.10
N ASN A 1018 -9.31 -10.84 -3.13
CA ASN A 1018 -8.44 -11.93 -3.53
C ASN A 1018 -8.92 -12.48 -4.87
N VAL A 1019 -8.04 -12.46 -5.87
CA VAL A 1019 -8.32 -12.97 -7.22
C VAL A 1019 -7.37 -14.12 -7.51
N GLY A 1020 -7.87 -15.33 -7.77
CA GLY A 1020 -7.02 -16.49 -8.08
C GLY A 1020 -7.62 -17.82 -7.62
N LYS A 1021 -7.07 -18.94 -8.09
CA LYS A 1021 -7.52 -20.28 -7.66
C LYS A 1021 -7.20 -20.45 -6.16
N LYS A 1022 -8.19 -20.88 -5.37
CA LYS A 1022 -7.96 -21.36 -4.01
C LYS A 1022 -7.12 -22.63 -4.12
N VAL A 1023 -5.83 -22.55 -3.83
CA VAL A 1023 -4.97 -23.74 -3.78
C VAL A 1023 -5.27 -24.51 -2.49
N ASN A 1024 -5.44 -25.82 -2.63
CA ASN A 1024 -5.72 -26.73 -1.52
C ASN A 1024 -4.58 -26.69 -0.49
N PRO A 1025 -4.88 -26.84 0.82
CA PRO A 1025 -3.90 -26.68 1.90
C PRO A 1025 -2.72 -27.67 1.84
N ASP A 1026 -2.89 -28.81 1.17
CA ASP A 1026 -2.08 -30.01 1.40
C ASP A 1026 -0.80 -30.12 0.56
N SER A 1027 -0.50 -29.13 -0.27
CA SER A 1027 0.70 -29.15 -1.15
C SER A 1027 1.62 -27.95 -0.92
N ASN A 1028 2.05 -27.72 0.32
CA ASN A 1028 2.96 -26.61 0.63
C ASN A 1028 4.38 -27.10 1.00
N ASN A 1029 5.26 -27.13 -0.01
CA ASN A 1029 6.70 -27.39 0.10
C ASN A 1029 7.53 -26.17 0.57
N SER A 1030 6.90 -25.03 0.91
CA SER A 1030 7.62 -23.82 1.39
C SER A 1030 8.19 -23.96 2.79
N SER A 1031 7.85 -25.02 3.52
CA SER A 1031 8.38 -25.33 4.85
C SER A 1031 9.84 -25.79 4.85
N ARG A 1032 10.43 -26.13 3.69
CA ARG A 1032 11.79 -26.69 3.60
C ARG A 1032 12.92 -25.66 3.46
N ILE A 1033 12.64 -24.40 3.12
CA ILE A 1033 13.67 -23.34 3.01
C ILE A 1033 14.15 -22.91 4.40
N TYR A 1034 13.28 -23.00 5.39
CA TYR A 1034 13.59 -22.72 6.78
C TYR A 1034 13.71 -24.07 7.48
N PRO A 1035 14.92 -24.54 7.84
CA PRO A 1035 15.02 -25.68 8.71
C PRO A 1035 14.29 -25.32 10.00
N SER A 1036 13.09 -25.86 10.17
CA SER A 1036 12.58 -26.11 11.50
C SER A 1036 13.65 -26.92 12.19
N SER A 1037 13.98 -26.53 13.43
CA SER A 1037 14.71 -27.39 14.36
C SER A 1037 14.03 -28.75 14.59
N ILE A 1038 12.83 -28.92 14.01
CA ILE A 1038 12.11 -30.18 13.83
C ILE A 1038 12.40 -30.70 12.42
N MET A 1039 13.52 -31.41 12.27
CA MET A 1039 13.62 -32.56 11.36
C MET A 1039 14.54 -33.60 12.01
N LYS A 1040 14.18 -34.09 13.20
CA LYS A 1040 13.46 -35.34 13.41
C LYS A 1040 12.89 -35.37 14.82
#